data_AF-A0A2N2A1F5-F1
#
_entry.id   AF-A0A2N2A1F5-F1
#
_cell.length_a   1.000
_cell.length_b   1.000
_cell.length_c   1.000
_cell.angle_alpha   90.00
_cell.angle_beta   90.00
_cell.angle_gamma   90.00
#
_symmetry.space_group_name_H-M   'P 1'
#
loop_
_entity.id
_entity.type
_entity.pdbx_description
1 polymer ?
#
loop_
_entity_poly.entity_id
_entity_poly.type
_entity_poly.pdbx_seq_one_letter_code
_entity_poly.pdbx_strand_id
1 'polypeptide(L)'
;MKLSRFIPNCIMILFLAGTTFSAPLAIAAPPALCAETSAPEATATPEATPSLEETATPTPAVVTSEFKVIDVAARIRENLLTDYKELRLIAMGSAIYLYPEPTTKSTKIKLKNENVRRLNELIVLDEVTSPEGAAFYHVRSAFSSDVGYVLVKDAHESRLAGKGEPGYAKIEAAKCELLTEPAERVAVLTTECEHLVRILGELGGYYYVITESGNFGYVLPSQVTRITEAELNERLALAETPAVLETMNDMLAEGGAANAAKMLRAGADSAAVHYWTTAEAHVAQQGFLKKAVIAMLSVATGSETTPVGYDGIQFRSCPEVPMLQDGETLQRGLDFNLHGSLYSNSPITSVRAEMVPVSGEGAAIRKAVEFLPELNVTAYSLTSRDLDPLDKQFDISKLRAGQYHFTLTATSVAHPEPVTLVSVNCDIVQLKRHTLTQNKFDDNYLDALEFFRDPQEFLFPYYMGDGRGIGTDAVWRDAHIVPSSLGRVNVSAVPNFETADHYLKNTYLRVNLLNLRTGKTTEGITMLLDELVDKYCAYVPRFQSNLEYLSHHTLGTAIDVNDNMYPNQNIRRNHDLIGGEVRNHLVYNGIKTDENGIQYYDFTYDGTYSAKYKKVPKTIVNYLVFELAFFRAGFEWGFYYETTCDAMHFMLTENDKNRHMHTDIGLRKVYEYIEPDWVYVPTPSPSPAPERTPKLSATPSPAATPAPTPTPTPTK
;
A
#
# COMPACT_ATOMS: atom_id res chain seq x y z
N MET A 1 -26.03 -4.96 20.90
CA MET A 1 -26.30 -3.54 20.58
C MET A 1 -25.15 -3.02 19.74
N LYS A 2 -25.41 -2.71 18.46
CA LYS A 2 -24.45 -2.12 17.52
C LYS A 2 -25.02 -0.75 17.13
N LEU A 3 -24.25 0.31 17.32
CA LEU A 3 -24.52 1.63 16.74
C LEU A 3 -23.21 2.09 16.10
N SER A 4 -23.17 1.94 14.78
CA SER A 4 -22.11 2.38 13.89
C SER A 4 -22.77 2.88 12.63
N ARG A 5 -22.26 4.01 12.12
CA ARG A 5 -22.58 4.73 10.87
C ARG A 5 -23.74 5.72 10.98
N PHE A 6 -23.40 7.01 10.95
CA PHE A 6 -23.77 7.98 9.90
C PHE A 6 -23.42 9.40 10.37
N ILE A 7 -22.26 9.93 9.95
CA ILE A 7 -22.06 11.39 9.83
C ILE A 7 -21.21 11.64 8.58
N PRO A 8 -21.84 12.06 7.48
CA PRO A 8 -21.34 13.20 6.74
C PRO A 8 -22.47 14.24 6.56
N ASN A 9 -22.10 15.53 6.46
CA ASN A 9 -22.96 16.71 6.22
C ASN A 9 -23.32 17.57 7.45
N CYS A 10 -22.33 18.16 8.14
CA CYS A 10 -22.60 19.26 9.08
C CYS A 10 -21.70 20.52 8.92
N ILE A 11 -21.00 20.70 7.80
CA ILE A 11 -20.17 21.92 7.60
C ILE A 11 -20.99 23.10 6.97
N MET A 12 -22.27 22.90 6.65
CA MET A 12 -23.04 23.84 5.81
C MET A 12 -23.91 24.88 6.54
N ILE A 13 -23.64 25.20 7.82
CA ILE A 13 -24.42 26.22 8.54
C ILE A 13 -23.45 27.12 9.31
N LEU A 14 -22.97 28.21 8.72
CA LEU A 14 -22.37 29.35 9.45
C LEU A 14 -22.11 30.63 8.63
N PHE A 15 -22.81 30.85 7.50
CA PHE A 15 -22.76 32.12 6.77
C PHE A 15 -24.09 32.86 6.91
N LEU A 16 -24.13 33.98 7.65
CA LEU A 16 -25.06 35.12 7.48
C LEU A 16 -24.89 36.17 8.60
N ALA A 17 -24.45 37.39 8.23
CA ALA A 17 -25.02 38.70 8.61
C ALA A 17 -23.96 39.83 8.69
N GLY A 18 -24.25 40.97 8.04
CA GLY A 18 -23.74 42.30 8.44
C GLY A 18 -23.12 43.15 7.33
N THR A 19 -23.92 44.05 6.74
CA THR A 19 -23.53 45.08 5.76
C THR A 19 -23.08 46.38 6.44
N THR A 20 -22.22 47.20 5.79
CA THR A 20 -22.42 48.65 5.53
C THR A 20 -21.24 49.36 4.83
N PHE A 21 -21.59 50.08 3.74
CA PHE A 21 -21.05 51.25 3.00
C PHE A 21 -19.56 51.64 2.88
N SER A 22 -19.23 51.97 1.62
CA SER A 22 -17.94 52.20 0.94
C SER A 22 -17.33 53.62 1.01
N ALA A 23 -16.06 53.74 0.59
CA ALA A 23 -15.54 54.83 -0.28
C ALA A 23 -14.24 54.38 -1.01
N PRO A 24 -13.89 54.95 -2.19
CA PRO A 24 -12.94 54.35 -3.14
C PRO A 24 -11.52 54.93 -3.07
N LEU A 25 -10.51 54.17 -3.51
CA LEU A 25 -9.15 54.68 -3.77
C LEU A 25 -8.57 54.09 -5.07
N ALA A 26 -7.78 54.94 -5.73
CA ALA A 26 -7.48 54.96 -7.15
C ALA A 26 -6.43 53.94 -7.62
N ILE A 27 -6.55 53.59 -8.90
CA ILE A 27 -5.76 52.62 -9.67
C ILE A 27 -4.39 53.22 -10.05
N ALA A 28 -3.32 52.44 -9.86
CA ALA A 28 -1.98 52.71 -10.42
C ALA A 28 -1.75 51.90 -11.72
N ALA A 29 -0.95 52.48 -12.62
CA ALA A 29 -0.74 52.00 -13.99
C ALA A 29 0.07 50.69 -14.09
N PRO A 30 -0.18 49.84 -15.11
CA PRO A 30 0.53 48.58 -15.30
C PRO A 30 1.97 48.75 -15.83
N PRO A 31 2.90 47.80 -15.54
CA PRO A 31 4.29 47.85 -15.94
C PRO A 31 4.54 47.37 -17.38
N ALA A 32 5.60 47.91 -17.99
CA ALA A 32 5.98 47.75 -19.40
C ALA A 32 6.67 46.40 -19.72
N LEU A 33 6.37 45.87 -20.91
CA LEU A 33 6.97 44.67 -21.52
C LEU A 33 8.40 44.93 -22.02
N CYS A 34 9.34 44.03 -21.70
CA CYS A 34 10.70 44.01 -22.27
C CYS A 34 10.76 43.13 -23.53
N ALA A 35 11.41 43.62 -24.58
CA ALA A 35 11.64 42.89 -25.84
C ALA A 35 12.97 42.11 -25.80
N GLU A 36 12.95 40.84 -26.22
CA GLU A 36 14.18 40.10 -26.51
C GLU A 36 14.79 40.56 -27.84
N THR A 37 16.08 40.93 -27.82
CA THR A 37 16.86 41.29 -29.00
C THR A 37 17.71 40.09 -29.42
N SER A 38 17.64 39.69 -30.69
CA SER A 38 18.47 38.63 -31.26
C SER A 38 19.94 39.06 -31.40
N ALA A 39 20.87 38.13 -31.12
CA ALA A 39 22.32 38.30 -31.21
C ALA A 39 22.83 38.58 -32.64
N PRO A 40 23.97 39.28 -32.77
CA PRO A 40 25.07 38.69 -33.55
C PRO A 40 26.51 38.96 -33.04
N GLU A 41 27.35 37.95 -33.31
CA GLU A 41 28.79 37.91 -33.69
C GLU A 41 29.95 38.46 -32.82
N ALA A 42 31.10 37.84 -33.08
CA ALA A 42 32.26 37.68 -32.21
C ALA A 42 33.43 38.68 -32.43
N THR A 43 34.41 38.57 -31.52
CA THR A 43 35.78 39.17 -31.44
C THR A 43 35.86 40.63 -30.95
N ALA A 44 36.76 41.07 -30.05
CA ALA A 44 38.00 40.52 -29.46
C ALA A 44 38.27 41.13 -28.05
N THR A 45 39.15 40.52 -27.25
CA THR A 45 39.76 41.05 -26.00
C THR A 45 41.25 41.38 -26.25
N PRO A 46 42.06 41.95 -25.30
CA PRO A 46 41.78 42.73 -24.07
C PRO A 46 42.68 44.00 -23.91
N GLU A 47 42.38 44.85 -22.93
CA GLU A 47 43.27 45.69 -22.07
C GLU A 47 42.39 46.70 -21.30
N ALA A 48 42.60 47.15 -20.07
CA ALA A 48 43.54 46.89 -18.98
C ALA A 48 42.89 47.35 -17.65
N THR A 49 43.38 46.82 -16.54
CA THR A 49 43.03 47.12 -15.13
C THR A 49 43.42 48.55 -14.71
N PRO A 50 42.63 49.23 -13.85
CA PRO A 50 43.06 49.51 -12.46
C PRO A 50 41.89 49.26 -11.48
N SER A 51 42.05 48.53 -10.38
CA SER A 51 42.65 48.91 -9.08
C SER A 51 41.55 48.93 -8.01
N LEU A 52 41.86 48.22 -6.92
CA LEU A 52 41.01 47.88 -5.79
C LEU A 52 40.53 49.10 -4.99
N GLU A 53 39.24 49.11 -4.64
CA GLU A 53 38.73 49.70 -3.40
C GLU A 53 38.01 48.61 -2.61
N GLU A 54 38.34 48.53 -1.32
CA GLU A 54 37.73 47.63 -0.33
C GLU A 54 36.23 47.93 -0.19
N THR A 55 35.39 46.97 -0.57
CA THR A 55 33.98 46.95 -0.18
C THR A 55 33.75 45.77 0.74
N ALA A 56 33.29 46.07 1.94
CA ALA A 56 33.00 45.13 3.01
C ALA A 56 32.23 43.89 2.51
N THR A 57 32.71 42.72 2.92
CA THR A 57 32.03 41.44 2.76
C THR A 57 30.60 41.56 3.31
N PRO A 58 29.55 41.42 2.49
CA PRO A 58 28.21 41.28 3.05
C PRO A 58 28.14 39.92 3.72
N THR A 59 27.84 39.93 5.01
CA THR A 59 27.31 38.77 5.74
C THR A 59 26.24 38.12 4.85
N PRO A 60 26.24 36.77 4.65
CA PRO A 60 25.19 36.13 3.89
C PRO A 60 23.85 36.52 4.52
N ALA A 61 23.03 37.25 3.77
CA ALA A 61 21.65 37.46 4.16
C ALA A 61 21.02 36.08 4.27
N VAL A 62 20.59 35.71 5.48
CA VAL A 62 19.70 34.57 5.68
C VAL A 62 18.47 34.87 4.83
N VAL A 63 18.36 34.23 3.67
CA VAL A 63 17.15 34.27 2.87
C VAL A 63 16.15 33.37 3.58
N THR A 64 15.44 33.91 4.58
CA THR A 64 14.19 33.32 5.03
C THR A 64 13.21 33.50 3.87
N SER A 65 12.93 32.43 3.12
CA SER A 65 11.79 32.46 2.22
C SER A 65 10.54 32.38 3.10
N GLU A 66 10.01 33.54 3.47
CA GLU A 66 8.72 33.63 4.15
C GLU A 66 7.66 33.04 3.23
N PHE A 67 6.68 32.32 3.81
CA PHE A 67 5.53 31.84 3.08
C PHE A 67 4.90 33.00 2.29
N LYS A 68 4.89 32.89 0.96
CA LYS A 68 4.36 33.96 0.11
C LYS A 68 2.84 33.99 0.24
N VAL A 69 2.35 34.95 1.01
CA VAL A 69 0.93 35.22 1.19
C VAL A 69 0.30 35.53 -0.17
N ILE A 70 -0.75 34.81 -0.51
CA ILE A 70 -1.51 35.00 -1.74
C ILE A 70 -2.72 35.86 -1.44
N ASP A 71 -2.90 36.95 -2.18
CA ASP A 71 -4.16 37.67 -2.21
C ASP A 71 -5.17 36.84 -3.03
N VAL A 72 -5.95 36.02 -2.33
CA VAL A 72 -6.92 35.09 -2.93
C VAL A 72 -7.98 35.85 -3.73
N ALA A 73 -8.42 37.01 -3.25
CA ALA A 73 -9.43 37.81 -3.93
C ALA A 73 -8.88 38.40 -5.24
N ALA A 74 -7.68 38.99 -5.19
CA ALA A 74 -7.01 39.49 -6.38
C ALA A 74 -6.73 38.36 -7.39
N ARG A 75 -6.30 37.18 -6.93
CA ARG A 75 -6.02 36.02 -7.79
C ARG A 75 -7.28 35.48 -8.48
N ILE A 76 -8.40 35.35 -7.74
CA ILE A 76 -9.70 34.96 -8.32
C ILE A 76 -10.15 36.01 -9.35
N ARG A 77 -10.02 37.30 -9.02
CA ARG A 77 -10.34 38.40 -9.95
C ARG A 77 -9.49 38.29 -11.22
N GLU A 78 -8.17 38.20 -11.10
CA GLU A 78 -7.24 38.10 -12.22
C GLU A 78 -7.53 36.88 -13.12
N ASN A 79 -7.70 35.70 -12.53
CA ASN A 79 -7.81 34.46 -13.29
C ASN A 79 -9.22 34.21 -13.82
N LEU A 80 -10.24 34.41 -12.99
CA LEU A 80 -11.63 34.04 -13.31
C LEU A 80 -12.48 35.19 -13.80
N LEU A 81 -12.25 36.42 -13.30
CA LEU A 81 -12.98 37.60 -13.74
C LEU A 81 -12.24 38.30 -14.86
N THR A 82 -12.75 38.13 -16.07
CA THR A 82 -12.40 39.02 -17.19
C THR A 82 -13.47 40.12 -17.19
N ASP A 83 -13.09 41.39 -17.03
CA ASP A 83 -13.98 42.57 -16.83
C ASP A 83 -14.98 42.86 -17.98
N TYR A 84 -15.83 41.92 -18.38
CA TYR A 84 -16.69 42.05 -19.58
C TYR A 84 -18.08 41.46 -19.42
N LYS A 85 -19.07 42.14 -20.02
CA LYS A 85 -20.48 41.72 -20.06
C LYS A 85 -20.73 40.42 -20.83
N GLU A 86 -19.86 40.07 -21.78
CA GLU A 86 -19.95 38.84 -22.60
C GLU A 86 -18.54 38.28 -22.89
N LEU A 87 -18.32 36.98 -22.69
CA LEU A 87 -17.05 36.32 -23.01
C LEU A 87 -16.94 36.13 -24.53
N ARG A 88 -16.03 36.86 -25.18
CA ARG A 88 -15.72 36.69 -26.60
C ARG A 88 -14.37 36.00 -26.79
N LEU A 89 -14.39 34.87 -27.49
CA LEU A 89 -13.20 34.09 -27.82
C LEU A 89 -12.90 34.16 -29.31
N ILE A 90 -11.64 34.38 -29.64
CA ILE A 90 -11.11 34.30 -31.01
C ILE A 90 -9.93 33.34 -31.04
N ALA A 91 -9.62 32.82 -32.22
CA ALA A 91 -8.45 31.98 -32.44
C ALA A 91 -7.52 32.58 -33.50
N MET A 92 -6.23 32.24 -33.39
CA MET A 92 -5.20 32.53 -34.39
C MET A 92 -4.80 31.25 -35.12
N GLY A 93 -4.38 31.37 -36.39
CA GLY A 93 -4.10 30.23 -37.28
C GLY A 93 -3.03 29.25 -36.75
N SER A 94 -1.83 29.26 -37.32
CA SER A 94 -0.78 28.31 -36.94
C SER A 94 0.07 28.76 -35.74
N ALA A 95 0.09 30.05 -35.42
CA ALA A 95 0.82 30.63 -34.28
C ALA A 95 0.17 31.95 -33.85
N ILE A 96 0.28 32.26 -32.55
CA ILE A 96 -0.16 33.53 -31.99
C ILE A 96 1.02 34.51 -32.04
N TYR A 97 0.78 35.69 -32.60
CA TYR A 97 1.72 36.81 -32.61
C TYR A 97 1.04 38.03 -32.01
N LEU A 98 1.49 38.45 -30.83
CA LEU A 98 0.99 39.63 -30.15
C LEU A 98 1.82 40.85 -30.51
N TYR A 99 1.14 41.95 -30.80
CA TYR A 99 1.76 43.27 -30.80
C TYR A 99 1.71 43.82 -29.37
N PRO A 100 2.81 44.38 -28.83
CA PRO A 100 2.81 44.98 -27.50
C PRO A 100 2.00 46.30 -27.45
N GLU A 101 1.78 46.94 -28.60
CA GLU A 101 0.98 48.15 -28.76
C GLU A 101 0.05 47.98 -29.98
N PRO A 102 -1.11 48.67 -30.06
CA PRO A 102 -2.04 48.55 -31.18
C PRO A 102 -1.51 49.30 -32.42
N THR A 103 -0.39 48.85 -32.97
CA THR A 103 0.25 49.38 -34.19
C THR A 103 0.91 48.25 -34.96
N THR A 104 0.91 48.34 -36.29
CA THR A 104 1.57 47.35 -37.15
C THR A 104 3.08 47.53 -37.24
N LYS A 105 3.63 48.58 -36.60
CA LYS A 105 5.05 48.94 -36.63
C LYS A 105 5.87 48.30 -35.51
N SER A 106 5.23 47.72 -34.50
CA SER A 106 5.92 47.10 -33.36
C SER A 106 6.38 45.67 -33.70
N THR A 107 7.49 45.26 -33.05
CA THR A 107 7.99 43.89 -33.14
C THR A 107 7.01 42.95 -32.45
N LYS A 108 6.60 41.89 -33.16
CA LYS A 108 5.63 40.92 -32.64
C LYS A 108 6.30 39.94 -31.67
N ILE A 109 5.59 39.60 -30.61
CA ILE A 109 5.97 38.55 -29.66
C ILE A 109 5.24 37.27 -30.07
N LYS A 110 5.99 36.18 -30.29
CA LYS A 110 5.40 34.88 -30.62
C LYS A 110 5.03 34.15 -29.35
N LEU A 111 3.75 33.83 -29.17
CA LEU A 111 3.29 32.96 -28.10
C LEU A 111 3.17 31.51 -28.58
N LYS A 112 3.53 30.59 -27.70
CA LYS A 112 3.44 29.15 -27.94
C LYS A 112 2.82 28.47 -26.72
N ASN A 113 1.77 27.71 -26.95
CA ASN A 113 1.22 26.82 -25.93
C ASN A 113 2.04 25.53 -25.92
N GLU A 114 2.80 25.31 -24.85
CA GLU A 114 3.63 24.09 -24.69
C GLU A 114 2.86 22.93 -24.06
N ASN A 115 1.71 23.23 -23.43
CA ASN A 115 0.98 22.31 -22.56
C ASN A 115 -0.23 21.68 -23.26
N VAL A 116 -0.90 22.41 -24.16
CA VAL A 116 -2.11 21.93 -24.87
C VAL A 116 -1.86 21.99 -26.37
N ARG A 117 -2.03 20.86 -27.06
CA ARG A 117 -1.77 20.78 -28.50
C ARG A 117 -2.85 21.49 -29.30
N ARG A 118 -2.43 22.38 -30.23
CA ARG A 118 -3.27 23.01 -31.27
C ARG A 118 -4.41 23.89 -30.73
N LEU A 119 -4.25 24.44 -29.52
CA LEU A 119 -5.17 25.41 -28.95
C LEU A 119 -4.54 26.81 -28.99
N ASN A 120 -5.00 27.65 -29.93
CA ASN A 120 -4.53 29.02 -30.16
C ASN A 120 -5.63 30.04 -29.82
N GLU A 121 -6.30 29.82 -28.69
CA GLU A 121 -7.49 30.56 -28.27
C GLU A 121 -7.09 31.80 -27.45
N LEU A 122 -7.78 32.90 -27.71
CA LEU A 122 -7.54 34.22 -27.12
C LEU A 122 -8.87 34.78 -26.61
N ILE A 123 -8.82 35.37 -25.42
CA ILE A 123 -9.93 36.09 -24.82
C ILE A 123 -9.84 37.54 -25.32
N VAL A 124 -10.88 38.03 -25.99
CA VAL A 124 -10.95 39.43 -26.41
C VAL A 124 -11.29 40.28 -25.19
N LEU A 125 -10.41 41.25 -24.92
CA LEU A 125 -10.54 42.24 -23.86
C LEU A 125 -11.33 43.45 -24.40
N ASP A 126 -10.84 44.09 -25.45
CA ASP A 126 -11.54 45.21 -26.08
C ASP A 126 -11.15 45.35 -27.56
N GLU A 127 -11.85 46.24 -28.28
CA GLU A 127 -11.54 46.59 -29.66
C GLU A 127 -10.91 47.98 -29.71
N VAL A 128 -9.73 48.08 -30.34
CA VAL A 128 -8.98 49.32 -30.48
C VAL A 128 -8.73 49.60 -31.94
N THR A 129 -8.88 50.85 -32.36
CA THR A 129 -8.42 51.30 -33.68
C THR A 129 -7.10 52.03 -33.53
N SER A 130 -6.07 51.60 -34.25
CA SER A 130 -4.76 52.23 -34.22
C SER A 130 -4.80 53.66 -34.75
N PRO A 131 -3.80 54.51 -34.44
CA PRO A 131 -3.66 55.83 -35.05
C PRO A 131 -3.58 55.79 -36.59
N GLU A 132 -3.14 54.67 -37.17
CA GLU A 132 -3.11 54.43 -38.62
C GLU A 132 -4.43 53.87 -39.20
N GLY A 133 -5.48 53.74 -38.39
CA GLY A 133 -6.80 53.30 -38.82
C GLY A 133 -6.98 51.77 -38.92
N ALA A 134 -6.05 50.98 -38.39
CA ALA A 134 -6.18 49.51 -38.38
C ALA A 134 -6.94 49.04 -37.13
N ALA A 135 -7.86 48.10 -37.30
CA ALA A 135 -8.61 47.51 -36.18
C ALA A 135 -7.82 46.38 -35.51
N PHE A 136 -7.71 46.46 -34.19
CA PHE A 136 -7.06 45.49 -33.31
C PHE A 136 -8.04 44.97 -32.26
N TYR A 137 -7.88 43.69 -31.90
CA TYR A 137 -8.35 43.16 -30.64
C TYR A 137 -7.23 43.30 -29.61
N HIS A 138 -7.52 43.92 -28.48
CA HIS A 138 -6.75 43.71 -27.26
C HIS A 138 -7.15 42.35 -26.69
N VAL A 139 -6.18 41.49 -26.38
CA VAL A 139 -6.42 40.09 -26.07
C VAL A 139 -5.59 39.62 -24.89
N ARG A 140 -6.12 38.64 -24.16
CA ARG A 140 -5.38 37.79 -23.22
C ARG A 140 -5.30 36.36 -23.75
N SER A 141 -4.17 35.70 -23.56
CA SER A 141 -4.03 34.28 -23.82
C SER A 141 -5.00 33.43 -22.99
N ALA A 142 -5.56 32.36 -23.56
CA ALA A 142 -6.38 31.39 -22.81
C ALA A 142 -5.54 30.32 -22.07
N PHE A 143 -4.21 30.40 -22.19
CA PHE A 143 -3.26 29.43 -21.64
C PHE A 143 -2.03 30.11 -21.01
N SER A 144 -2.09 31.42 -20.78
CA SER A 144 -1.09 32.18 -20.03
C SER A 144 -1.70 33.52 -19.61
N SER A 145 -0.99 34.27 -18.77
CA SER A 145 -1.36 35.64 -18.39
C SER A 145 -0.92 36.69 -19.42
N ASP A 146 -0.34 36.28 -20.54
CA ASP A 146 0.16 37.21 -21.57
C ASP A 146 -0.98 38.00 -22.21
N VAL A 147 -0.78 39.32 -22.30
CA VAL A 147 -1.69 40.30 -22.89
C VAL A 147 -1.02 41.02 -24.05
N GLY A 148 -1.77 41.36 -25.08
CA GLY A 148 -1.29 42.18 -26.19
C GLY A 148 -2.38 42.42 -27.23
N TYR A 149 -1.98 42.81 -28.43
CA TYR A 149 -2.90 43.17 -29.49
C TYR A 149 -2.76 42.22 -30.68
N VAL A 150 -3.87 41.89 -31.34
CA VAL A 150 -3.89 41.14 -32.62
C VAL A 150 -4.76 41.88 -33.63
N LEU A 151 -4.44 41.76 -34.91
CA LEU A 151 -5.24 42.39 -35.97
C LEU A 151 -6.57 41.65 -36.12
N VAL A 152 -7.67 42.40 -36.20
CA VAL A 152 -9.03 41.83 -36.36
C VAL A 152 -9.11 40.91 -37.58
N LYS A 153 -8.47 41.30 -38.69
CA LYS A 153 -8.43 40.53 -39.95
C LYS A 153 -7.67 39.21 -39.86
N ASP A 154 -6.80 39.04 -38.87
CA ASP A 154 -5.95 37.85 -38.70
C ASP A 154 -6.59 36.85 -37.71
N ALA A 155 -7.65 37.26 -37.02
CA ALA A 155 -8.40 36.46 -36.07
C ALA A 155 -9.57 35.73 -36.73
N HIS A 156 -9.92 34.55 -36.21
CA HIS A 156 -11.11 33.80 -36.59
C HIS A 156 -11.92 33.39 -35.36
N GLU A 157 -13.15 32.92 -35.57
CA GLU A 157 -13.99 32.45 -34.47
C GLU A 157 -13.37 31.25 -33.74
N SER A 158 -13.41 31.31 -32.42
CA SER A 158 -12.92 30.25 -31.54
C SER A 158 -13.63 28.92 -31.78
N ARG A 159 -12.89 27.82 -31.67
CA ARG A 159 -13.48 26.47 -31.72
C ARG A 159 -14.23 26.12 -30.43
N LEU A 160 -14.00 26.89 -29.36
CA LEU A 160 -14.66 26.75 -28.06
C LEU A 160 -15.99 27.50 -27.98
N ALA A 161 -16.20 28.52 -28.82
CA ALA A 161 -17.31 29.47 -28.70
C ALA A 161 -18.71 28.93 -29.09
N GLY A 162 -18.83 27.70 -29.60
CA GLY A 162 -20.05 27.26 -30.30
C GLY A 162 -20.88 26.15 -29.65
N LYS A 163 -20.49 25.54 -28.52
CA LYS A 163 -21.17 24.32 -28.03
C LYS A 163 -21.45 24.22 -26.53
N GLY A 164 -20.80 25.01 -25.68
CA GLY A 164 -21.08 25.05 -24.24
C GLY A 164 -21.16 26.49 -23.76
N GLU A 165 -22.15 26.81 -22.91
CA GLU A 165 -22.29 28.16 -22.36
C GLU A 165 -21.06 28.50 -21.50
N PRO A 166 -20.34 29.60 -21.80
CA PRO A 166 -19.36 30.14 -20.87
C PRO A 166 -19.96 30.36 -19.50
N GLY A 167 -19.17 30.20 -18.45
CA GLY A 167 -19.70 30.35 -17.10
C GLY A 167 -18.70 30.01 -16.04
N TYR A 168 -19.18 29.85 -14.82
CA TYR A 168 -18.37 29.47 -13.68
C TYR A 168 -18.76 28.09 -13.20
N ALA A 169 -17.81 27.38 -12.64
CA ALA A 169 -18.05 26.12 -11.98
C ALA A 169 -17.15 25.95 -10.77
N LYS A 170 -17.52 25.04 -9.89
CA LYS A 170 -16.74 24.59 -8.76
C LYS A 170 -16.28 23.16 -9.01
N ILE A 171 -15.03 22.85 -8.66
CA ILE A 171 -14.54 21.48 -8.66
C ILE A 171 -15.15 20.72 -7.47
N GLU A 172 -15.89 19.65 -7.75
CA GLU A 172 -16.47 18.78 -6.70
C GLU A 172 -15.65 17.53 -6.44
N ALA A 173 -14.91 17.05 -7.46
CA ALA A 173 -14.09 15.87 -7.30
C ALA A 173 -12.94 16.16 -6.33
N ALA A 174 -12.66 15.21 -5.43
CA ALA A 174 -11.42 15.21 -4.63
C ALA A 174 -10.15 15.18 -5.51
N LYS A 175 -10.33 14.86 -6.80
CA LYS A 175 -9.33 14.80 -7.85
C LYS A 175 -9.94 15.25 -9.18
N CYS A 176 -9.71 16.51 -9.59
CA CYS A 176 -10.06 17.00 -10.92
C CYS A 176 -8.81 16.99 -11.80
N GLU A 177 -8.81 16.22 -12.88
CA GLU A 177 -7.67 16.09 -13.78
C GLU A 177 -7.81 17.11 -14.91
N LEU A 178 -6.83 18.02 -15.01
CA LEU A 178 -6.72 18.93 -16.16
C LEU A 178 -5.94 18.21 -17.25
N LEU A 179 -6.56 18.02 -18.41
CA LEU A 179 -6.04 17.20 -19.50
C LEU A 179 -5.43 18.06 -20.61
N THR A 180 -4.42 17.49 -21.28
CA THR A 180 -3.75 18.07 -22.44
C THR A 180 -4.62 18.13 -23.70
N GLU A 181 -5.61 17.24 -23.82
CA GLU A 181 -6.50 17.11 -24.99
C GLU A 181 -7.90 16.63 -24.53
N PRO A 182 -8.98 16.90 -25.28
CA PRO A 182 -10.34 16.49 -24.93
C PRO A 182 -10.60 15.02 -25.35
N ALA A 183 -9.88 14.08 -24.74
CA ALA A 183 -9.97 12.65 -25.05
C ALA A 183 -9.69 11.77 -23.83
N GLU A 184 -10.13 10.52 -23.90
CA GLU A 184 -9.83 9.52 -22.87
C GLU A 184 -8.35 9.08 -22.95
N ARG A 185 -7.72 8.83 -21.79
CA ARG A 185 -6.34 8.30 -21.64
C ARG A 185 -5.24 9.20 -22.23
N VAL A 186 -5.35 10.50 -21.98
CA VAL A 186 -4.32 11.49 -22.34
C VAL A 186 -3.50 11.89 -21.13
N ALA A 187 -2.40 12.61 -21.35
CA ALA A 187 -1.57 13.12 -20.27
C ALA A 187 -2.35 14.13 -19.43
N VAL A 188 -2.25 13.97 -18.10
CA VAL A 188 -2.75 14.91 -17.09
C VAL A 188 -1.70 16.01 -16.92
N LEU A 189 -2.10 17.27 -17.15
CA LEU A 189 -1.27 18.45 -16.93
C LEU A 189 -1.04 18.69 -15.44
N THR A 190 -2.14 18.70 -14.70
CA THR A 190 -2.15 18.89 -13.26
C THR A 190 -3.43 18.31 -12.68
N THR A 191 -3.45 18.10 -11.37
CA THR A 191 -4.67 17.77 -10.66
C THR A 191 -5.02 18.91 -9.70
N GLU A 192 -6.29 19.29 -9.71
CA GLU A 192 -6.84 20.35 -8.89
C GLU A 192 -7.96 19.82 -8.00
N CYS A 193 -8.19 20.47 -6.86
CA CYS A 193 -9.31 20.18 -5.96
C CYS A 193 -9.77 21.47 -5.26
N GLU A 194 -11.05 21.55 -4.94
CA GLU A 194 -11.63 22.63 -4.10
C GLU A 194 -11.54 24.07 -4.67
N HIS A 195 -11.10 24.24 -5.92
CA HIS A 195 -11.02 25.53 -6.62
C HIS A 195 -12.28 25.85 -7.44
N LEU A 196 -12.51 27.15 -7.65
CA LEU A 196 -13.41 27.65 -8.68
C LEU A 196 -12.71 27.66 -10.05
N VAL A 197 -13.52 27.55 -11.10
CA VAL A 197 -13.05 27.58 -12.49
C VAL A 197 -13.93 28.46 -13.36
N ARG A 198 -13.31 29.10 -14.35
CA ARG A 198 -13.97 29.77 -15.47
C ARG A 198 -14.02 28.79 -16.63
N ILE A 199 -15.23 28.41 -17.05
CA ILE A 199 -15.46 27.64 -18.27
C ILE A 199 -15.41 28.61 -19.45
N LEU A 200 -14.42 28.42 -20.33
CA LEU A 200 -14.30 29.21 -21.55
C LEU A 200 -15.19 28.66 -22.67
N GLY A 201 -15.33 27.34 -22.74
CA GLY A 201 -16.21 26.69 -23.70
C GLY A 201 -16.05 25.17 -23.68
N GLU A 202 -16.66 24.50 -24.65
CA GLU A 202 -16.69 23.04 -24.74
C GLU A 202 -16.13 22.55 -26.07
N LEU A 203 -15.32 21.49 -26.02
CA LEU A 203 -14.84 20.77 -27.19
C LEU A 203 -14.84 19.26 -26.93
N GLY A 204 -15.50 18.50 -27.80
CA GLY A 204 -15.47 17.04 -27.73
C GLY A 204 -16.11 16.44 -26.46
N GLY A 205 -17.03 17.15 -25.80
CA GLY A 205 -17.64 16.73 -24.53
C GLY A 205 -16.82 17.07 -23.29
N TYR A 206 -15.74 17.86 -23.42
CA TYR A 206 -14.91 18.35 -22.33
C TYR A 206 -15.01 19.86 -22.23
N TYR A 207 -14.98 20.39 -21.00
CA TYR A 207 -14.86 21.83 -20.78
C TYR A 207 -13.40 22.25 -20.80
N TYR A 208 -13.09 23.33 -21.51
CA TYR A 208 -11.80 23.99 -21.36
C TYR A 208 -11.92 25.09 -20.29
N VAL A 209 -11.11 25.00 -19.25
CA VAL A 209 -11.27 25.83 -18.04
C VAL A 209 -9.98 26.55 -17.67
N ILE A 210 -10.13 27.67 -16.97
CA ILE A 210 -9.07 28.33 -16.18
C ILE A 210 -9.45 28.19 -14.71
N THR A 211 -8.55 27.72 -13.86
CA THR A 211 -8.77 27.60 -12.40
C THR A 211 -8.44 28.90 -11.68
N GLU A 212 -8.93 29.09 -10.46
CA GLU A 212 -8.58 30.26 -9.65
C GLU A 212 -7.08 30.37 -9.36
N SER A 213 -6.34 29.27 -9.46
CA SER A 213 -4.88 29.22 -9.32
C SER A 213 -4.12 29.49 -10.62
N GLY A 214 -4.83 29.76 -11.72
CA GLY A 214 -4.25 30.09 -13.02
C GLY A 214 -3.87 28.88 -13.88
N ASN A 215 -4.17 27.66 -13.42
CA ASN A 215 -3.99 26.45 -14.23
C ASN A 215 -5.10 26.35 -15.28
N PHE A 216 -4.82 25.69 -16.39
CA PHE A 216 -5.77 25.57 -17.50
C PHE A 216 -5.66 24.22 -18.19
N GLY A 217 -6.76 23.77 -18.79
CA GLY A 217 -6.81 22.48 -19.49
C GLY A 217 -8.23 22.00 -19.72
N TYR A 218 -8.35 20.80 -20.29
CA TYR A 218 -9.64 20.15 -20.48
C TYR A 218 -10.06 19.37 -19.24
N VAL A 219 -11.32 19.48 -18.84
CA VAL A 219 -11.89 18.73 -17.71
C VAL A 219 -13.17 18.02 -18.15
N LEU A 220 -13.47 16.89 -17.51
CA LEU A 220 -14.74 16.21 -17.72
C LEU A 220 -15.87 17.02 -17.04
N PRO A 221 -17.04 17.22 -17.71
CA PRO A 221 -18.17 17.89 -17.11
C PRO A 221 -18.64 17.29 -15.77
N SER A 222 -18.40 15.99 -15.54
CA SER A 222 -18.74 15.30 -14.28
C SER A 222 -17.81 15.65 -13.11
N GLN A 223 -16.67 16.31 -13.33
CA GLN A 223 -15.73 16.71 -12.28
C GLN A 223 -16.04 18.09 -11.71
N VAL A 224 -16.97 18.84 -12.33
CA VAL A 224 -17.30 20.21 -11.97
C VAL A 224 -18.82 20.44 -11.90
N THR A 225 -19.25 21.30 -10.99
CA THR A 225 -20.66 21.73 -10.87
C THR A 225 -20.75 23.21 -11.21
N ARG A 226 -21.65 23.57 -12.13
CA ARG A 226 -21.86 24.96 -12.52
C ARG A 226 -22.34 25.79 -11.33
N ILE A 227 -21.84 27.01 -11.24
CA ILE A 227 -22.25 28.00 -10.26
C ILE A 227 -22.66 29.29 -10.97
N THR A 228 -23.49 30.07 -10.30
CA THR A 228 -23.92 31.39 -10.74
C THR A 228 -22.84 32.45 -10.48
N GLU A 229 -22.97 33.58 -11.17
CA GLU A 229 -22.13 34.75 -10.89
C GLU A 229 -22.34 35.28 -9.46
N ALA A 230 -23.55 35.15 -8.91
CA ALA A 230 -23.83 35.50 -7.51
C ALA A 230 -22.99 34.65 -6.54
N GLU A 231 -22.92 33.33 -6.75
CA GLU A 231 -22.11 32.42 -5.92
C GLU A 231 -20.60 32.71 -6.05
N LEU A 232 -20.12 33.07 -7.25
CA LEU A 232 -18.73 33.54 -7.42
C LEU A 232 -18.48 34.83 -6.63
N ASN A 233 -19.38 35.80 -6.73
CA ASN A 233 -19.26 37.07 -6.02
C ASN A 233 -19.34 36.89 -4.49
N GLU A 234 -20.13 35.93 -4.01
CA GLU A 234 -20.12 35.53 -2.59
C GLU A 234 -18.75 34.96 -2.16
N ARG A 235 -18.12 34.11 -2.98
CA ARG A 235 -16.76 33.61 -2.72
C ARG A 235 -15.72 34.73 -2.68
N LEU A 236 -15.83 35.71 -3.58
CA LEU A 236 -14.96 36.90 -3.61
C LEU A 236 -15.17 37.78 -2.37
N ALA A 237 -16.42 38.10 -2.05
CA ALA A 237 -16.75 38.88 -0.85
C ALA A 237 -16.24 38.19 0.42
N LEU A 238 -16.30 36.86 0.49
CA LEU A 238 -15.73 36.08 1.58
C LEU A 238 -14.21 36.20 1.66
N ALA A 239 -13.51 36.07 0.52
CA ALA A 239 -12.06 36.19 0.44
C ALA A 239 -11.55 37.57 0.92
N GLU A 240 -12.38 38.60 0.76
CA GLU A 240 -12.08 39.99 1.15
C GLU A 240 -12.45 40.30 2.62
N THR A 241 -13.05 39.35 3.35
CA THR A 241 -13.41 39.60 4.76
C THR A 241 -12.16 39.74 5.64
N PRO A 242 -12.15 40.68 6.61
CA PRO A 242 -11.02 40.84 7.53
C PRO A 242 -10.63 39.55 8.23
N ALA A 243 -11.61 38.73 8.64
CA ALA A 243 -11.37 37.46 9.31
C ALA A 243 -10.62 36.44 8.43
N VAL A 244 -10.86 36.43 7.11
CA VAL A 244 -10.11 35.59 6.18
C VAL A 244 -8.71 36.16 5.96
N LEU A 245 -8.60 37.47 5.70
CA LEU A 245 -7.32 38.15 5.49
C LEU A 245 -6.36 38.00 6.69
N GLU A 246 -6.88 38.15 7.92
CA GLU A 246 -6.12 37.92 9.16
C GLU A 246 -5.62 36.46 9.26
N THR A 247 -6.43 35.51 8.78
CA THR A 247 -6.09 34.07 8.82
C THR A 247 -5.10 33.67 7.72
N MET A 248 -5.01 34.40 6.60
CA MET A 248 -4.10 34.05 5.50
C MET A 248 -2.63 34.01 5.93
N ASN A 249 -2.27 34.81 6.95
CA ASN A 249 -0.90 34.94 7.45
C ASN A 249 -0.66 34.20 8.78
N ASP A 250 -1.74 33.85 9.47
CA ASP A 250 -1.66 33.16 10.76
C ASP A 250 -1.56 31.64 10.53
N MET A 251 -0.53 31.02 11.09
CA MET A 251 -0.36 29.56 11.05
C MET A 251 -1.42 28.82 11.88
N LEU A 252 -2.11 29.53 12.79
CA LEU A 252 -3.05 28.96 13.75
C LEU A 252 -2.43 27.75 14.47
N ALA A 253 -1.26 27.96 15.08
CA ALA A 253 -0.42 26.89 15.61
C ALA A 253 -1.08 26.03 16.70
N GLU A 254 -2.11 26.57 17.37
CA GLU A 254 -2.91 25.84 18.35
C GLU A 254 -4.04 25.02 17.69
N GLY A 255 -4.07 23.72 17.99
CA GLY A 255 -5.14 22.83 17.53
C GLY A 255 -6.48 23.14 18.21
N GLY A 256 -7.56 23.24 17.42
CA GLY A 256 -8.88 23.49 17.97
C GLY A 256 -9.97 23.63 16.91
N ALA A 257 -11.22 23.32 17.27
CA ALA A 257 -12.36 23.43 16.36
C ALA A 257 -12.58 24.88 15.86
N ALA A 258 -12.32 25.88 16.70
CA ALA A 258 -12.42 27.29 16.32
C ALA A 258 -11.38 27.68 15.25
N ASN A 259 -10.13 27.24 15.41
CA ASN A 259 -9.07 27.48 14.43
C ASN A 259 -9.30 26.67 13.15
N ALA A 260 -9.84 25.45 13.26
CA ALA A 260 -10.21 24.65 12.10
C ALA A 260 -11.29 25.35 11.26
N ALA A 261 -12.27 26.00 11.91
CA ALA A 261 -13.29 26.79 11.22
C ALA A 261 -12.71 28.06 10.56
N LYS A 262 -11.71 28.72 11.16
CA LYS A 262 -10.98 29.82 10.51
C LYS A 262 -10.21 29.33 9.28
N MET A 263 -9.48 28.24 9.41
CA MET A 263 -8.71 27.62 8.32
C MET A 263 -9.62 27.19 7.14
N LEU A 264 -10.77 26.58 7.42
CA LEU A 264 -11.78 26.23 6.40
C LEU A 264 -12.29 27.45 5.62
N ARG A 265 -12.43 28.61 6.28
CA ARG A 265 -12.86 29.85 5.61
C ARG A 265 -11.73 30.48 4.78
N ALA A 266 -10.49 30.35 5.24
CA ALA A 266 -9.32 30.89 4.54
C ALA A 266 -8.95 30.08 3.29
N GLY A 267 -9.20 28.76 3.31
CA GLY A 267 -8.97 27.88 2.16
C GLY A 267 -7.55 27.31 2.10
N ALA A 268 -7.27 26.59 1.01
CA ALA A 268 -6.06 25.77 0.85
C ALA A 268 -4.75 26.58 0.80
N ASP A 269 -4.81 27.86 0.41
CA ASP A 269 -3.64 28.74 0.28
C ASP A 269 -3.26 29.48 1.57
N SER A 270 -3.93 29.21 2.70
CA SER A 270 -3.62 29.90 3.96
C SER A 270 -2.33 29.37 4.60
N ALA A 271 -1.62 30.24 5.32
CA ALA A 271 -0.45 29.85 6.12
C ALA A 271 -0.77 28.71 7.11
N ALA A 272 -1.99 28.70 7.66
CA ALA A 272 -2.49 27.62 8.50
C ALA A 272 -2.53 26.27 7.79
N VAL A 273 -3.09 26.19 6.57
CA VAL A 273 -3.10 24.93 5.81
C VAL A 273 -1.68 24.50 5.50
N HIS A 274 -0.83 25.42 5.03
CA HIS A 274 0.57 25.10 4.73
C HIS A 274 1.27 24.52 5.96
N TYR A 275 1.17 25.16 7.12
CA TYR A 275 1.74 24.69 8.37
C TYR A 275 1.18 23.32 8.81
N TRP A 276 -0.14 23.16 8.85
CA TRP A 276 -0.79 21.96 9.37
C TRP A 276 -0.64 20.72 8.47
N THR A 277 -0.37 20.91 7.17
CA THR A 277 -0.03 19.76 6.29
C THR A 277 1.27 19.06 6.68
N THR A 278 2.13 19.69 7.48
CA THR A 278 3.37 19.07 8.01
C THR A 278 3.12 18.12 9.20
N ALA A 279 1.88 18.02 9.69
CA ALA A 279 1.49 16.97 10.63
C ALA A 279 1.41 15.60 9.95
N GLU A 280 1.28 15.57 8.62
CA GLU A 280 1.13 14.34 7.84
C GLU A 280 2.47 13.60 7.67
N ALA A 281 2.43 12.28 7.78
CA ALA A 281 3.60 11.43 7.51
C ALA A 281 3.99 11.36 6.03
N HIS A 282 3.05 11.70 5.15
CA HIS A 282 3.19 11.68 3.71
C HIS A 282 2.75 13.03 3.15
N VAL A 283 3.58 13.62 2.30
CA VAL A 283 3.28 14.86 1.60
C VAL A 283 1.96 14.66 0.86
N ALA A 284 0.97 15.44 1.26
CA ALA A 284 -0.32 15.42 0.60
C ALA A 284 -0.14 15.91 -0.84
N GLN A 285 -0.65 15.15 -1.81
CA GLN A 285 -0.73 15.61 -3.20
C GLN A 285 -2.07 16.32 -3.48
N GLN A 286 -3.11 16.02 -2.69
CA GLN A 286 -4.49 16.48 -2.86
C GLN A 286 -5.19 16.62 -1.51
N GLY A 287 -6.21 17.49 -1.45
CA GLY A 287 -7.04 17.69 -0.27
C GLY A 287 -6.30 18.29 0.92
N PHE A 288 -5.34 19.19 0.65
CA PHE A 288 -4.51 19.85 1.67
C PHE A 288 -5.33 20.43 2.81
N LEU A 289 -6.37 21.19 2.47
CA LEU A 289 -7.27 21.81 3.44
C LEU A 289 -7.94 20.74 4.31
N LYS A 290 -8.56 19.73 3.69
CA LYS A 290 -9.22 18.64 4.43
C LYS A 290 -8.25 17.93 5.38
N LYS A 291 -7.03 17.58 4.91
CA LYS A 291 -6.03 16.89 5.74
C LYS A 291 -5.55 17.76 6.89
N ALA A 292 -5.19 19.02 6.62
CA ALA A 292 -4.83 19.99 7.65
C ALA A 292 -5.94 20.14 8.70
N VAL A 293 -7.20 20.21 8.28
CA VAL A 293 -8.36 20.30 9.18
C VAL A 293 -8.49 19.03 10.03
N ILE A 294 -8.34 17.85 9.43
CA ILE A 294 -8.38 16.59 10.18
C ILE A 294 -7.26 16.55 11.22
N ALA A 295 -6.02 16.87 10.84
CA ALA A 295 -4.88 16.92 11.75
C ALA A 295 -5.15 17.88 12.93
N MET A 296 -5.64 19.09 12.64
CA MET A 296 -5.96 20.09 13.66
C MET A 296 -7.08 19.64 14.62
N LEU A 297 -8.13 19.00 14.10
CA LEU A 297 -9.22 18.46 14.91
C LEU A 297 -8.77 17.23 15.72
N SER A 298 -7.90 16.39 15.18
CA SER A 298 -7.34 15.24 15.88
C SER A 298 -6.57 15.67 17.13
N VAL A 299 -5.78 16.75 17.05
CA VAL A 299 -5.13 17.36 18.22
C VAL A 299 -6.17 17.81 19.25
N ALA A 300 -7.26 18.45 18.82
CA ALA A 300 -8.34 18.87 19.72
C ALA A 300 -9.03 17.70 20.44
N THR A 301 -8.96 16.49 19.88
CA THR A 301 -9.46 15.24 20.49
C THR A 301 -8.40 14.45 21.28
N GLY A 302 -7.19 14.99 21.46
CA GLY A 302 -6.13 14.40 22.27
C GLY A 302 -5.06 13.62 21.51
N SER A 303 -4.96 13.77 20.17
CA SER A 303 -3.84 13.22 19.41
C SER A 303 -2.54 13.97 19.69
N GLU A 304 -1.42 13.24 19.78
CA GLU A 304 -0.07 13.81 19.91
C GLU A 304 0.52 14.26 18.55
N THR A 305 -0.21 14.09 17.44
CA THR A 305 0.28 14.43 16.10
C THR A 305 0.17 15.94 15.86
N THR A 306 1.21 16.68 16.24
CA THR A 306 1.33 18.12 15.96
C THR A 306 2.10 18.37 14.65
N PRO A 307 2.00 19.54 14.01
CA PRO A 307 2.83 19.89 12.84
C PRO A 307 4.32 20.02 13.18
N VAL A 308 5.24 19.71 12.25
CA VAL A 308 6.69 20.01 12.44
C VAL A 308 7.05 21.42 11.96
N GLY A 309 6.25 22.01 11.06
CA GLY A 309 6.58 23.26 10.39
C GLY A 309 7.66 23.11 9.31
N TYR A 310 8.08 24.25 8.76
CA TYR A 310 9.07 24.33 7.67
C TYR A 310 10.39 24.97 8.11
N ASP A 311 10.50 25.46 9.35
CA ASP A 311 11.70 26.19 9.79
C ASP A 311 12.94 25.29 9.75
N GLY A 312 13.91 25.63 8.88
CA GLY A 312 15.08 24.81 8.64
C GLY A 312 14.77 23.57 7.80
N ILE A 313 15.27 22.40 8.21
CA ILE A 313 14.90 21.11 7.62
C ILE A 313 14.28 20.26 8.73
N GLN A 314 13.01 19.93 8.57
CA GLN A 314 12.22 19.17 9.52
C GLN A 314 11.89 17.78 8.97
N PHE A 315 11.72 16.80 9.86
CA PHE A 315 11.35 15.44 9.50
C PHE A 315 10.17 14.94 10.32
N ARG A 316 9.16 14.38 9.63
CA ARG A 316 8.00 13.72 10.21
C ARG A 316 8.07 12.22 9.93
N SER A 317 8.30 11.43 10.99
CA SER A 317 8.23 9.97 10.91
C SER A 317 6.81 9.50 10.61
N CYS A 318 6.68 8.39 9.88
CA CYS A 318 5.40 7.72 9.71
C CYS A 318 4.99 7.00 11.00
N PRO A 319 3.77 7.17 11.53
CA PRO A 319 3.34 6.48 12.74
C PRO A 319 3.03 4.99 12.50
N GLU A 320 2.63 4.62 11.28
CA GLU A 320 2.33 3.23 10.90
C GLU A 320 3.62 2.42 10.66
N VAL A 321 4.66 3.08 10.17
CA VAL A 321 5.99 2.51 9.94
C VAL A 321 7.02 3.47 10.53
N PRO A 322 7.22 3.44 11.87
CA PRO A 322 8.16 4.32 12.53
C PRO A 322 9.58 4.18 11.99
N MET A 323 10.34 5.27 12.01
CA MET A 323 11.77 5.20 11.74
C MET A 323 12.48 4.36 12.81
N LEU A 324 13.59 3.75 12.37
CA LEU A 324 14.50 2.95 13.18
C LEU A 324 14.93 3.69 14.47
N GLN A 325 14.86 3.00 15.61
CA GLN A 325 15.36 3.48 16.90
C GLN A 325 16.75 2.91 17.23
N ASP A 326 17.46 3.59 18.15
CA ASP A 326 18.78 3.14 18.60
C ASP A 326 18.70 1.80 19.34
N GLY A 327 19.58 0.88 18.98
CA GLY A 327 19.63 -0.49 19.51
C GLY A 327 18.64 -1.47 18.87
N GLU A 328 17.86 -1.06 17.87
CA GLU A 328 16.93 -1.99 17.21
C GLU A 328 17.64 -3.11 16.45
N THR A 329 17.01 -4.28 16.44
CA THR A 329 17.47 -5.45 15.67
C THR A 329 16.58 -5.66 14.46
N LEU A 330 17.18 -5.68 13.27
CA LEU A 330 16.54 -5.86 11.98
C LEU A 330 16.87 -7.23 11.38
N GLN A 331 15.85 -7.98 10.97
CA GLN A 331 16.05 -9.14 10.11
C GLN A 331 16.40 -8.71 8.69
N ARG A 332 17.52 -9.25 8.20
CA ARG A 332 17.98 -9.03 6.83
C ARG A 332 16.86 -9.34 5.82
N GLY A 333 16.52 -8.35 5.00
CA GLY A 333 15.56 -8.49 3.89
C GLY A 333 14.08 -8.46 4.28
N LEU A 334 13.74 -8.23 5.55
CA LEU A 334 12.34 -8.13 6.00
C LEU A 334 12.02 -6.83 6.73
N ASP A 335 12.88 -6.38 7.65
CA ASP A 335 12.47 -5.46 8.72
C ASP A 335 12.61 -3.96 8.40
N PHE A 336 13.06 -3.56 7.21
CA PHE A 336 13.43 -2.16 6.96
C PHE A 336 12.67 -1.52 5.80
N ASN A 337 11.79 -0.58 6.14
CA ASN A 337 11.09 0.30 5.20
C ASN A 337 11.31 1.75 5.63
N LEU A 338 11.81 2.59 4.71
CA LEU A 338 12.06 4.02 4.97
C LEU A 338 10.78 4.83 4.72
N HIS A 339 10.11 5.27 5.78
CA HIS A 339 8.86 6.02 5.70
C HIS A 339 8.94 7.34 6.46
N GLY A 340 8.35 8.38 5.89
CA GLY A 340 8.28 9.72 6.47
C GLY A 340 8.38 10.81 5.42
N SER A 341 8.30 12.06 5.88
CA SER A 341 8.36 13.25 5.02
C SER A 341 9.26 14.32 5.61
N LEU A 342 9.91 15.05 4.72
CA LEU A 342 10.77 16.19 5.02
C LEU A 342 10.07 17.47 4.60
N TYR A 343 10.26 18.53 5.39
CA TYR A 343 9.72 19.86 5.14
C TYR A 343 10.81 20.90 5.35
N SER A 344 10.93 21.87 4.46
CA SER A 344 11.93 22.95 4.57
C SER A 344 11.45 24.27 4.00
N ASN A 345 11.78 25.36 4.67
CA ASN A 345 11.52 26.74 4.26
C ASN A 345 12.47 27.23 3.16
N SER A 346 13.25 26.33 2.57
CA SER A 346 14.17 26.55 1.47
C SER A 346 14.15 25.32 0.55
N PRO A 347 14.36 25.45 -0.77
CA PRO A 347 14.39 24.31 -1.68
C PRO A 347 15.36 23.23 -1.19
N ILE A 348 14.85 22.02 -0.98
CA ILE A 348 15.63 20.83 -0.65
C ILE A 348 16.48 20.50 -1.87
N THR A 349 17.77 20.24 -1.67
CA THR A 349 18.73 19.94 -2.74
C THR A 349 19.14 18.47 -2.75
N SER A 350 19.17 17.82 -1.58
CA SER A 350 19.42 16.37 -1.50
C SER A 350 18.85 15.77 -0.22
N VAL A 351 18.41 14.51 -0.33
CA VAL A 351 18.05 13.64 0.80
C VAL A 351 18.83 12.34 0.69
N ARG A 352 19.55 11.97 1.74
CA ARG A 352 20.49 10.85 1.75
C ARG A 352 20.28 9.95 2.95
N ALA A 353 20.20 8.65 2.69
CA ALA A 353 20.21 7.61 3.69
C ALA A 353 21.48 6.75 3.55
N GLU A 354 22.11 6.45 4.67
CA GLU A 354 23.27 5.55 4.74
C GLU A 354 23.09 4.53 5.86
N MET A 355 23.54 3.30 5.63
CA MET A 355 23.70 2.27 6.66
C MET A 355 25.07 1.64 6.50
N VAL A 356 25.93 1.91 7.49
CA VAL A 356 27.38 1.66 7.44
C VAL A 356 27.77 0.76 8.60
N PRO A 357 28.61 -0.27 8.40
CA PRO A 357 29.03 -1.13 9.50
C PRO A 357 29.84 -0.33 10.53
N VAL A 358 29.54 -0.51 11.82
CA VAL A 358 30.23 0.20 12.91
C VAL A 358 31.72 -0.18 12.99
N SER A 359 32.07 -1.39 12.57
CA SER A 359 33.46 -1.84 12.45
C SER A 359 34.29 -1.07 11.41
N GLY A 360 33.64 -0.34 10.49
CA GLY A 360 34.27 0.28 9.32
C GLY A 360 34.60 -0.70 8.20
N GLU A 361 34.45 -2.02 8.42
CA GLU A 361 34.72 -3.07 7.45
C GLU A 361 33.42 -3.78 7.05
N GLY A 362 33.16 -3.89 5.74
CA GLY A 362 32.01 -4.62 5.21
C GLY A 362 31.23 -3.85 4.16
N ALA A 363 30.13 -4.45 3.71
CA ALA A 363 29.21 -3.80 2.77
C ALA A 363 28.42 -2.71 3.50
N ALA A 364 28.21 -1.58 2.83
CA ALA A 364 27.38 -0.47 3.29
C ALA A 364 26.39 -0.10 2.19
N ILE A 365 25.25 0.47 2.58
CA ILE A 365 24.27 1.03 1.65
C ILE A 365 24.31 2.54 1.79
N ARG A 366 24.42 3.23 0.65
CA ARG A 366 24.37 4.69 0.57
C ARG A 366 23.50 5.05 -0.62
N LYS A 367 22.43 5.78 -0.36
CA LYS A 367 21.48 6.21 -1.38
C LYS A 367 21.12 7.66 -1.15
N ALA A 368 20.98 8.38 -2.24
CA ALA A 368 20.60 9.77 -2.23
C ALA A 368 19.65 10.05 -3.39
N VAL A 369 18.74 11.00 -3.16
CA VAL A 369 17.94 11.66 -4.17
C VAL A 369 18.40 13.11 -4.20
N GLU A 370 18.51 13.68 -5.41
CA GLU A 370 18.95 15.06 -5.63
C GLU A 370 17.85 15.83 -6.36
N PHE A 371 17.70 17.10 -6.00
CA PHE A 371 16.72 18.00 -6.60
C PHE A 371 17.40 19.26 -7.09
N LEU A 372 16.98 19.73 -8.26
CA LEU A 372 17.39 21.01 -8.80
C LEU A 372 16.68 22.15 -8.04
N PRO A 373 17.40 23.19 -7.56
CA PRO A 373 16.81 24.28 -6.79
C PRO A 373 15.63 24.98 -7.48
N GLU A 374 15.66 25.08 -8.82
CA GLU A 374 14.61 25.69 -9.64
C GLU A 374 13.27 24.94 -9.60
N LEU A 375 13.27 23.67 -9.18
CA LEU A 375 12.04 22.90 -8.95
C LEU A 375 11.34 23.28 -7.65
N ASN A 376 12.01 24.06 -6.78
CA ASN A 376 11.46 24.60 -5.53
C ASN A 376 10.79 23.53 -4.64
N VAL A 377 11.41 22.35 -4.52
CA VAL A 377 10.89 21.25 -3.70
C VAL A 377 11.11 21.57 -2.23
N THR A 378 10.06 22.00 -1.53
CA THR A 378 10.09 22.33 -0.10
C THR A 378 9.50 21.24 0.80
N ALA A 379 8.84 20.24 0.21
CA ALA A 379 8.31 19.07 0.90
C ALA A 379 8.60 17.80 0.09
N TYR A 380 9.10 16.75 0.74
CA TYR A 380 9.45 15.49 0.09
C TYR A 380 9.10 14.28 0.96
N SER A 381 8.38 13.31 0.40
CA SER A 381 8.18 12.01 1.04
C SER A 381 9.24 11.01 0.60
N LEU A 382 9.78 10.24 1.55
CA LEU A 382 10.73 9.15 1.27
C LEU A 382 10.14 8.09 0.31
N THR A 383 8.81 7.97 0.29
CA THR A 383 8.01 7.06 -0.55
C THR A 383 7.29 7.80 -1.68
N SER A 384 7.86 8.88 -2.20
CA SER A 384 7.21 9.71 -3.24
C SER A 384 6.83 8.88 -4.48
N ARG A 385 5.70 9.25 -5.10
CA ARG A 385 5.25 8.68 -6.38
C ARG A 385 5.59 9.56 -7.59
N ASP A 386 5.72 10.87 -7.35
CA ASP A 386 5.96 11.87 -8.41
C ASP A 386 7.43 12.24 -8.53
N LEU A 387 8.17 12.07 -7.44
CA LEU A 387 9.61 12.26 -7.36
C LEU A 387 10.29 10.93 -7.08
N ASP A 388 11.59 10.83 -7.34
CA ASP A 388 12.35 9.61 -7.11
C ASP A 388 12.21 9.14 -5.65
N PRO A 389 11.67 7.93 -5.41
CA PRO A 389 11.51 7.40 -4.06
C PRO A 389 12.84 6.90 -3.50
N LEU A 390 13.19 7.33 -2.28
CA LEU A 390 14.40 6.86 -1.60
C LEU A 390 14.19 5.45 -1.02
N ASP A 391 12.98 5.11 -0.56
CA ASP A 391 12.66 3.81 0.05
C ASP A 391 12.96 2.65 -0.90
N LYS A 392 12.56 2.76 -2.17
CA LYS A 392 12.77 1.72 -3.19
C LYS A 392 14.24 1.52 -3.56
N GLN A 393 15.09 2.47 -3.24
CA GLN A 393 16.51 2.37 -3.51
C GLN A 393 17.30 1.74 -2.35
N PHE A 394 16.70 1.69 -1.15
CA PHE A 394 17.38 1.31 0.08
C PHE A 394 17.04 -0.12 0.51
N ASP A 395 17.80 -1.09 -0.03
CA ASP A 395 17.56 -2.52 0.18
C ASP A 395 18.62 -3.16 1.10
N ILE A 396 18.25 -3.42 2.36
CA ILE A 396 19.13 -4.01 3.38
C ILE A 396 19.42 -5.51 3.17
N SER A 397 18.79 -6.18 2.21
CA SER A 397 18.97 -7.62 1.98
C SER A 397 20.43 -8.01 1.67
N LYS A 398 21.22 -7.04 1.18
CA LYS A 398 22.63 -7.22 0.81
C LYS A 398 23.60 -7.10 1.99
N LEU A 399 23.12 -6.64 3.16
CA LEU A 399 23.96 -6.45 4.33
C LEU A 399 24.20 -7.77 5.07
N ARG A 400 25.40 -7.95 5.61
CA ARG A 400 25.73 -9.12 6.45
C ARG A 400 25.25 -8.87 7.88
N ALA A 401 25.09 -9.94 8.65
CA ALA A 401 24.81 -9.80 10.08
C ALA A 401 25.95 -9.05 10.79
N GLY A 402 25.60 -8.14 11.70
CA GLY A 402 26.54 -7.27 12.39
C GLY A 402 25.91 -5.96 12.83
N GLN A 403 26.69 -5.12 13.50
CA GLN A 403 26.25 -3.81 13.97
C GLN A 403 26.47 -2.73 12.89
N TYR A 404 25.46 -1.91 12.67
CA TYR A 404 25.45 -0.83 11.69
C TYR A 404 25.04 0.49 12.34
N HIS A 405 25.53 1.57 11.76
CA HIS A 405 25.07 2.92 12.03
C HIS A 405 24.21 3.38 10.84
N PHE A 406 22.96 3.73 11.12
CA PHE A 406 22.04 4.31 10.14
C PHE A 406 21.99 5.83 10.30
N THR A 407 22.05 6.54 9.19
CA THR A 407 21.94 7.99 9.16
C THR A 407 21.02 8.43 8.02
N LEU A 408 20.03 9.29 8.34
CA LEU A 408 19.23 10.04 7.37
C LEU A 408 19.64 11.51 7.46
N THR A 409 20.01 12.09 6.33
CA THR A 409 20.43 13.50 6.22
C THR A 409 19.72 14.18 5.06
N ALA A 410 19.62 15.50 5.12
CA ALA A 410 19.16 16.31 4.01
C ALA A 410 19.87 17.65 3.94
N THR A 411 19.85 18.26 2.76
CA THR A 411 20.41 19.59 2.47
C THR A 411 19.36 20.44 1.78
N SER A 412 19.47 21.75 1.92
CA SER A 412 18.65 22.74 1.21
C SER A 412 19.52 23.90 0.75
N VAL A 413 18.96 24.81 -0.06
CA VAL A 413 19.70 26.02 -0.50
C VAL A 413 20.16 26.85 0.69
N ALA A 414 19.33 26.99 1.73
CA ALA A 414 19.69 27.69 2.97
C ALA A 414 20.62 26.88 3.89
N HIS A 415 20.59 25.55 3.80
CA HIS A 415 21.42 24.64 4.59
C HIS A 415 22.23 23.72 3.66
N PRO A 416 23.32 24.23 3.05
CA PRO A 416 24.15 23.46 2.12
C PRO A 416 24.95 22.35 2.82
N GLU A 417 25.20 22.49 4.12
CA GLU A 417 25.77 21.44 4.96
C GLU A 417 24.69 20.44 5.38
N PRO A 418 24.94 19.11 5.32
CA PRO A 418 23.93 18.11 5.66
C PRO A 418 23.39 18.23 7.08
N VAL A 419 22.08 18.38 7.20
CA VAL A 419 21.35 18.31 8.48
C VAL A 419 21.00 16.85 8.77
N THR A 420 21.42 16.34 9.92
CA THR A 420 21.09 14.99 10.39
C THR A 420 19.66 14.96 10.95
N LEU A 421 18.82 14.10 10.37
CA LEU A 421 17.41 13.93 10.75
C LEU A 421 17.21 12.70 11.62
N VAL A 422 17.93 11.61 11.31
CA VAL A 422 17.95 10.38 12.11
C VAL A 422 19.40 9.89 12.15
N SER A 423 19.86 9.47 13.32
CA SER A 423 21.18 8.88 13.51
C SER A 423 21.15 7.90 14.67
N VAL A 424 21.24 6.60 14.36
CA VAL A 424 21.02 5.51 15.31
C VAL A 424 21.89 4.32 14.98
N ASN A 425 22.23 3.51 15.98
CA ASN A 425 22.86 2.21 15.80
C ASN A 425 21.79 1.12 15.76
N CYS A 426 21.99 0.11 14.93
CA CYS A 426 21.12 -1.06 14.85
C CYS A 426 21.92 -2.32 14.56
N ASP A 427 21.35 -3.47 14.89
CA ASP A 427 21.91 -4.77 14.55
C ASP A 427 21.16 -5.37 13.37
N ILE A 428 21.90 -5.86 12.37
CA ILE A 428 21.33 -6.71 11.34
C ILE A 428 21.59 -8.16 11.74
N VAL A 429 20.53 -8.96 11.77
CA VAL A 429 20.61 -10.40 12.03
C VAL A 429 20.12 -11.19 10.82
N GLN A 430 20.68 -12.39 10.65
CA GLN A 430 20.26 -13.30 9.58
C GLN A 430 18.80 -13.73 9.74
N LEU A 431 18.42 -14.03 10.98
CA LEU A 431 17.08 -14.42 11.39
C LEU A 431 16.80 -13.76 12.73
N LYS A 432 15.70 -13.03 12.84
CA LYS A 432 15.26 -12.42 14.08
C LYS A 432 14.43 -13.42 14.85
N ARG A 433 14.76 -13.59 16.12
CA ARG A 433 14.02 -14.46 17.02
C ARG A 433 12.75 -13.74 17.44
N HIS A 434 11.62 -14.34 17.12
CA HIS A 434 10.31 -13.97 17.63
C HIS A 434 9.87 -14.98 18.68
N THR A 435 8.90 -14.61 19.51
CA THR A 435 8.25 -15.51 20.45
C THR A 435 6.80 -15.66 20.03
N LEU A 436 6.34 -16.89 19.89
CA LEU A 436 4.93 -17.16 19.63
C LEU A 436 4.11 -16.78 20.86
N THR A 437 3.04 -16.03 20.65
CA THR A 437 2.14 -15.52 21.70
C THR A 437 0.70 -15.88 21.37
N GLN A 438 -0.20 -15.78 22.35
CA GLN A 438 -1.61 -16.15 22.21
C GLN A 438 -2.33 -15.44 21.03
N ASN A 439 -1.96 -14.21 20.70
CA ASN A 439 -2.56 -13.46 19.58
C ASN A 439 -2.22 -14.03 18.18
N LYS A 440 -1.43 -15.11 18.09
CA LYS A 440 -1.13 -15.82 16.86
C LYS A 440 -2.00 -17.06 16.64
N PHE A 441 -3.06 -17.22 17.44
CA PHE A 441 -4.02 -18.32 17.39
C PHE A 441 -5.37 -17.78 16.91
N ASP A 442 -6.05 -18.51 16.03
CA ASP A 442 -7.35 -18.13 15.44
C ASP A 442 -8.47 -18.68 16.35
N ASP A 443 -8.62 -18.06 17.52
CA ASP A 443 -9.51 -18.47 18.63
C ASP A 443 -9.29 -19.88 19.24
N ASN A 444 -8.32 -20.64 18.73
CA ASN A 444 -7.99 -22.01 19.16
C ASN A 444 -6.93 -22.12 20.27
N TYR A 445 -6.51 -21.01 20.88
CA TYR A 445 -5.49 -21.03 21.94
C TYR A 445 -5.92 -21.87 23.15
N LEU A 446 -7.19 -21.77 23.55
CA LEU A 446 -7.70 -22.49 24.72
C LEU A 446 -7.80 -23.99 24.45
N ASP A 447 -8.13 -24.39 23.23
CA ASP A 447 -8.16 -25.81 22.82
C ASP A 447 -6.73 -26.40 22.83
N ALA A 448 -5.75 -25.65 22.31
CA ALA A 448 -4.35 -26.03 22.41
C ALA A 448 -3.91 -26.15 23.88
N LEU A 449 -4.28 -25.19 24.73
CA LEU A 449 -3.96 -25.24 26.16
C LEU A 449 -4.65 -26.43 26.87
N GLU A 450 -5.88 -26.77 26.49
CA GLU A 450 -6.57 -27.94 27.04
C GLU A 450 -5.87 -29.24 26.66
N PHE A 451 -5.41 -29.35 25.42
CA PHE A 451 -4.68 -30.52 24.94
C PHE A 451 -3.29 -30.65 25.59
N PHE A 452 -2.48 -29.60 25.52
CA PHE A 452 -1.08 -29.62 25.98
C PHE A 452 -0.94 -29.47 27.50
N ARG A 453 -1.91 -28.85 28.18
CA ARG A 453 -1.89 -28.50 29.62
C ARG A 453 -0.81 -27.48 30.03
N ASP A 454 0.33 -27.41 29.33
CA ASP A 454 1.41 -26.46 29.56
C ASP A 454 1.67 -25.59 28.30
N PRO A 455 1.58 -24.24 28.39
CA PRO A 455 1.94 -23.34 27.30
C PRO A 455 3.34 -23.54 26.72
N GLN A 456 4.32 -24.01 27.50
CA GLN A 456 5.69 -24.23 27.00
C GLN A 456 5.77 -25.34 25.95
N GLU A 457 4.78 -26.24 25.90
CA GLU A 457 4.72 -27.32 24.91
C GLU A 457 4.25 -26.86 23.53
N PHE A 458 3.79 -25.61 23.37
CA PHE A 458 3.28 -25.09 22.10
C PHE A 458 3.54 -23.61 21.83
N LEU A 459 3.97 -22.82 22.83
CA LEU A 459 4.50 -21.47 22.66
C LEU A 459 6.02 -21.54 22.57
N PHE A 460 6.55 -21.31 21.37
CA PHE A 460 7.98 -21.45 21.10
C PHE A 460 8.57 -20.23 20.40
N PRO A 461 9.89 -20.03 20.53
CA PRO A 461 10.57 -19.06 19.70
C PRO A 461 10.65 -19.53 18.25
N TYR A 462 10.49 -18.61 17.32
CA TYR A 462 10.54 -18.89 15.89
C TYR A 462 11.28 -17.81 15.12
N TYR A 463 11.57 -18.12 13.87
CA TYR A 463 12.24 -17.26 12.92
C TYR A 463 11.38 -17.14 11.67
N MET A 464 11.18 -15.92 11.18
CA MET A 464 10.44 -15.72 9.92
C MET A 464 11.30 -16.23 8.75
N GLY A 465 10.74 -17.11 7.94
CA GLY A 465 11.31 -17.51 6.64
C GLY A 465 10.67 -16.72 5.50
N ASP A 466 10.97 -17.15 4.27
CA ASP A 466 10.32 -16.58 3.09
C ASP A 466 8.86 -17.02 2.99
N GLY A 467 7.96 -16.08 2.71
CA GLY A 467 6.53 -16.33 2.55
C GLY A 467 5.85 -16.72 3.85
N ARG A 468 5.26 -17.92 3.90
CA ARG A 468 4.49 -18.41 5.08
C ARG A 468 5.31 -19.27 6.03
N GLY A 469 6.45 -19.78 5.58
CA GLY A 469 7.24 -20.75 6.35
C GLY A 469 7.93 -20.10 7.54
N ILE A 470 8.00 -20.82 8.65
CA ILE A 470 8.78 -20.38 9.82
C ILE A 470 9.79 -21.44 10.22
N GLY A 471 10.95 -20.99 10.70
CA GLY A 471 11.88 -21.84 11.43
C GLY A 471 11.46 -21.92 12.89
N THR A 472 11.31 -23.13 13.43
CA THR A 472 11.14 -23.33 14.87
C THR A 472 12.48 -23.37 15.58
N ASP A 473 12.54 -22.84 16.80
CA ASP A 473 13.73 -22.95 17.64
C ASP A 473 14.17 -24.41 17.77
N ALA A 474 15.46 -24.67 17.53
CA ALA A 474 15.96 -26.04 17.46
C ALA A 474 15.87 -26.77 18.80
N VAL A 475 16.12 -26.08 19.92
CA VAL A 475 16.05 -26.69 21.25
C VAL A 475 14.61 -27.08 21.57
N TRP A 476 13.68 -26.17 21.33
CA TRP A 476 12.26 -26.47 21.53
C TRP A 476 11.78 -27.59 20.59
N ARG A 477 12.12 -27.51 19.30
CA ARG A 477 11.70 -28.49 18.28
C ARG A 477 12.23 -29.88 18.60
N ASP A 478 13.48 -30.01 19.00
CA ASP A 478 14.09 -31.31 19.26
C ASP A 478 13.55 -31.94 20.56
N ALA A 479 13.06 -31.12 21.50
CA ALA A 479 12.38 -31.60 22.71
C ALA A 479 10.92 -32.01 22.46
N HIS A 480 10.19 -31.33 21.57
CA HIS A 480 8.75 -31.52 21.42
C HIS A 480 8.32 -32.21 20.12
N ILE A 481 9.10 -32.15 19.04
CA ILE A 481 8.70 -32.68 17.71
C ILE A 481 9.48 -33.96 17.38
N VAL A 482 8.84 -35.10 17.60
CA VAL A 482 9.42 -36.44 17.49
C VAL A 482 8.84 -37.24 16.31
N PRO A 483 9.54 -38.26 15.79
CA PRO A 483 8.97 -39.20 14.83
C PRO A 483 7.82 -40.03 15.44
N SER A 484 6.78 -40.29 14.65
CA SER A 484 5.69 -41.25 14.89
C SER A 484 5.39 -42.04 13.61
N SER A 485 4.48 -43.02 13.71
CA SER A 485 4.07 -43.87 12.58
C SER A 485 3.44 -43.10 11.41
N LEU A 486 2.93 -41.89 11.64
CA LEU A 486 2.24 -41.07 10.63
C LEU A 486 2.93 -39.72 10.37
N GLY A 487 4.21 -39.58 10.74
CA GLY A 487 5.02 -38.41 10.44
C GLY A 487 5.76 -37.87 11.66
N ARG A 488 6.24 -36.63 11.59
CA ARG A 488 6.75 -35.93 12.77
C ARG A 488 5.58 -35.22 13.46
N VAL A 489 5.49 -35.33 14.77
CA VAL A 489 4.36 -34.83 15.58
C VAL A 489 4.85 -34.31 16.91
N ASN A 490 4.00 -33.60 17.65
CA ASN A 490 4.32 -33.27 19.02
C ASN A 490 4.38 -34.55 19.89
N VAL A 491 5.32 -34.61 20.83
CA VAL A 491 5.45 -35.72 21.78
C VAL A 491 4.13 -36.00 22.52
N SER A 492 3.39 -34.94 22.87
CA SER A 492 2.09 -35.04 23.54
C SER A 492 0.99 -35.61 22.63
N ALA A 493 1.18 -35.56 21.30
CA ALA A 493 0.25 -36.12 20.31
C ALA A 493 0.61 -37.55 19.86
N VAL A 494 1.80 -38.06 20.18
CA VAL A 494 2.23 -39.41 19.78
C VAL A 494 1.18 -40.49 20.09
N PRO A 495 0.57 -40.55 21.30
CA PRO A 495 -0.42 -41.59 21.60
C PRO A 495 -1.61 -41.60 20.63
N ASN A 496 -2.10 -40.42 20.23
CA ASN A 496 -3.21 -40.29 19.28
C ASN A 496 -2.78 -40.76 17.89
N PHE A 497 -1.60 -40.35 17.41
CA PHE A 497 -1.11 -40.74 16.09
C PHE A 497 -0.83 -42.25 15.98
N GLU A 498 -0.23 -42.87 17.01
CA GLU A 498 -0.02 -44.32 17.05
C GLU A 498 -1.34 -45.08 17.14
N THR A 499 -2.33 -44.54 17.85
CA THR A 499 -3.67 -45.13 17.93
C THR A 499 -4.40 -45.05 16.59
N ALA A 500 -4.27 -43.94 15.86
CA ALA A 500 -4.81 -43.81 14.51
C ALA A 500 -4.14 -44.81 13.55
N ASP A 501 -2.81 -44.93 13.57
CA ASP A 501 -2.06 -45.90 12.77
C ASP A 501 -2.47 -47.35 13.07
N HIS A 502 -2.64 -47.68 14.35
CA HIS A 502 -3.13 -48.99 14.77
C HIS A 502 -4.49 -49.29 14.13
N TYR A 503 -5.43 -48.35 14.18
CA TYR A 503 -6.75 -48.55 13.57
C TYR A 503 -6.69 -48.63 12.04
N LEU A 504 -5.84 -47.84 11.38
CA LEU A 504 -5.61 -47.95 9.93
C LEU A 504 -5.15 -49.37 9.54
N LYS A 505 -4.22 -49.95 10.32
CA LYS A 505 -3.58 -51.23 10.02
C LYS A 505 -4.34 -52.47 10.46
N ASN A 506 -5.40 -52.32 11.26
CA ASN A 506 -6.19 -53.45 11.77
C ASN A 506 -7.69 -53.38 11.43
N THR A 507 -8.16 -52.30 10.81
CA THR A 507 -9.57 -52.15 10.42
C THR A 507 -9.82 -52.56 8.97
N TYR A 508 -10.80 -53.43 8.73
CA TYR A 508 -11.25 -53.80 7.39
C TYR A 508 -12.60 -53.18 7.05
N LEU A 509 -12.80 -52.83 5.79
CA LEU A 509 -14.08 -52.29 5.30
C LEU A 509 -14.43 -52.83 3.91
N ARG A 510 -15.70 -52.67 3.54
CA ARG A 510 -16.20 -52.95 2.19
C ARG A 510 -17.21 -51.87 1.80
N VAL A 511 -17.05 -51.29 0.61
CA VAL A 511 -18.00 -50.33 0.04
C VAL A 511 -18.67 -50.90 -1.20
N ASN A 512 -19.97 -51.18 -1.10
CA ASN A 512 -20.80 -51.63 -2.20
C ASN A 512 -21.37 -50.43 -2.96
N LEU A 513 -21.46 -50.51 -4.28
CA LEU A 513 -21.94 -49.41 -5.13
C LEU A 513 -23.34 -49.71 -5.67
N LEU A 514 -24.35 -48.96 -5.26
CA LEU A 514 -25.72 -49.07 -5.75
C LEU A 514 -25.95 -48.12 -6.94
N ASN A 515 -26.33 -48.66 -8.09
CA ASN A 515 -26.76 -47.83 -9.21
C ASN A 515 -28.28 -47.58 -9.15
N LEU A 516 -28.68 -46.40 -8.71
CA LEU A 516 -30.10 -46.02 -8.55
C LEU A 516 -30.93 -46.12 -9.84
N ARG A 517 -30.31 -45.98 -11.03
CA ARG A 517 -31.04 -46.09 -12.31
C ARG A 517 -31.41 -47.54 -12.66
N THR A 518 -30.58 -48.50 -12.24
CA THR A 518 -30.73 -49.90 -12.63
C THR A 518 -31.13 -50.80 -11.47
N GLY A 519 -31.04 -50.30 -10.22
CA GLY A 519 -31.22 -51.09 -9.00
C GLY A 519 -30.09 -52.11 -8.75
N LYS A 520 -29.04 -52.13 -9.58
CA LYS A 520 -27.96 -53.11 -9.48
C LYS A 520 -26.91 -52.65 -8.47
N THR A 521 -26.59 -53.52 -7.52
CA THR A 521 -25.46 -53.36 -6.61
C THR A 521 -24.22 -54.04 -7.17
N THR A 522 -23.10 -53.31 -7.18
CA THR A 522 -21.77 -53.86 -7.43
C THR A 522 -21.07 -54.04 -6.10
N GLU A 523 -20.73 -55.29 -5.77
CA GLU A 523 -20.07 -55.62 -4.51
C GLU A 523 -18.66 -55.02 -4.45
N GLY A 524 -18.32 -54.47 -3.29
CA GLY A 524 -16.98 -53.98 -2.99
C GLY A 524 -15.99 -55.11 -2.71
N ILE A 525 -14.71 -54.76 -2.58
CA ILE A 525 -13.69 -55.67 -2.06
C ILE A 525 -13.55 -55.41 -0.56
N THR A 526 -13.45 -56.47 0.26
CA THR A 526 -12.99 -56.34 1.64
C THR A 526 -11.52 -55.96 1.62
N MET A 527 -11.19 -54.79 2.16
CA MET A 527 -9.83 -54.25 2.13
C MET A 527 -9.46 -53.61 3.46
N LEU A 528 -8.16 -53.51 3.71
CA LEU A 528 -7.65 -52.83 4.88
C LEU A 528 -7.85 -51.32 4.76
N LEU A 529 -8.16 -50.63 5.86
CA LEU A 529 -8.41 -49.19 5.87
C LEU A 529 -7.19 -48.38 5.40
N ASP A 530 -5.98 -48.81 5.80
CA ASP A 530 -4.71 -48.20 5.35
C ASP A 530 -4.55 -48.14 3.83
N GLU A 531 -5.14 -49.08 3.08
CA GLU A 531 -5.09 -49.04 1.61
C GLU A 531 -5.83 -47.83 1.00
N LEU A 532 -6.68 -47.15 1.77
CA LEU A 532 -7.36 -45.91 1.40
C LEU A 532 -6.52 -44.65 1.67
N VAL A 533 -5.33 -44.78 2.27
CA VAL A 533 -4.39 -43.69 2.51
C VAL A 533 -3.31 -43.70 1.42
N ASP A 534 -3.25 -42.65 0.62
CA ASP A 534 -2.26 -42.45 -0.45
C ASP A 534 -1.17 -41.47 -0.04
N LYS A 535 -1.55 -40.42 0.68
CA LYS A 535 -0.63 -39.37 1.15
C LYS A 535 -1.07 -38.86 2.51
N TYR A 536 -0.12 -38.53 3.36
CA TYR A 536 -0.37 -37.78 4.58
C TYR A 536 0.76 -36.82 4.93
N CYS A 537 0.45 -35.78 5.72
CA CYS A 537 1.41 -34.78 6.18
C CYS A 537 1.00 -34.20 7.55
N ALA A 538 1.84 -34.38 8.58
CA ALA A 538 1.53 -33.97 9.95
C ALA A 538 2.18 -32.63 10.37
N TYR A 539 3.50 -32.55 10.41
CA TYR A 539 4.22 -31.35 10.88
C TYR A 539 4.78 -30.49 9.74
N VAL A 540 4.28 -29.25 9.63
CA VAL A 540 4.73 -28.23 8.68
C VAL A 540 4.71 -26.86 9.36
N PRO A 541 5.87 -26.32 9.79
CA PRO A 541 5.91 -25.07 10.53
C PRO A 541 5.69 -23.86 9.61
N ARG A 542 4.54 -23.19 9.75
CA ARG A 542 4.14 -22.03 8.93
C ARG A 542 3.02 -21.21 9.57
N PHE A 543 2.86 -19.97 9.12
CA PHE A 543 1.60 -19.24 9.27
C PHE A 543 0.57 -19.68 8.23
N GLN A 544 -0.70 -19.37 8.50
CA GLN A 544 -1.77 -19.42 7.52
C GLN A 544 -1.53 -18.42 6.37
N SER A 545 -2.36 -18.46 5.33
CA SER A 545 -2.17 -17.61 4.13
C SER A 545 -2.30 -16.11 4.38
N ASN A 546 -2.97 -15.70 5.47
CA ASN A 546 -3.06 -14.29 5.89
C ASN A 546 -1.82 -13.80 6.66
N LEU A 547 -0.86 -14.69 6.97
CA LEU A 547 0.34 -14.41 7.79
C LEU A 547 0.04 -13.94 9.22
N GLU A 548 -1.22 -14.03 9.65
CA GLU A 548 -1.67 -13.53 10.94
C GLU A 548 -1.66 -14.62 12.00
N TYR A 549 -2.20 -15.80 11.64
CA TYR A 549 -2.40 -16.92 12.55
C TYR A 549 -1.54 -18.13 12.21
N LEU A 550 -1.15 -18.88 13.23
CA LEU A 550 -0.32 -20.07 13.11
C LEU A 550 -1.10 -21.18 12.40
N SER A 551 -0.46 -21.89 11.46
CA SER A 551 -1.06 -23.09 10.88
C SER A 551 -1.03 -24.24 11.89
N HIS A 552 -2.08 -25.07 11.90
CA HIS A 552 -2.27 -26.10 12.92
C HIS A 552 -1.23 -27.23 12.79
N HIS A 553 -0.73 -27.47 11.57
CA HIS A 553 0.42 -28.34 11.30
C HIS A 553 1.70 -27.90 12.01
N THR A 554 1.80 -26.63 12.39
CA THR A 554 2.99 -26.11 13.07
C THR A 554 3.13 -26.70 14.48
N LEU A 555 2.02 -27.09 15.10
CA LEU A 555 2.05 -27.68 16.44
C LEU A 555 2.33 -29.18 16.41
N GLY A 556 2.26 -29.83 15.23
CA GLY A 556 2.39 -31.29 15.12
C GLY A 556 1.20 -32.03 15.72
N THR A 557 0.03 -31.40 15.73
CA THR A 557 -1.25 -31.92 16.27
C THR A 557 -2.34 -32.07 15.21
N ALA A 558 -1.99 -31.80 13.96
CA ALA A 558 -2.86 -31.92 12.80
C ALA A 558 -2.24 -32.85 11.76
N ILE A 559 -3.08 -33.43 10.92
CA ILE A 559 -2.67 -34.25 9.78
C ILE A 559 -3.57 -34.01 8.59
N ASP A 560 -2.94 -33.80 7.45
CA ASP A 560 -3.57 -33.79 6.14
C ASP A 560 -3.54 -35.20 5.60
N VAL A 561 -4.67 -35.72 5.18
CA VAL A 561 -4.78 -37.05 4.55
C VAL A 561 -5.36 -36.90 3.14
N ASN A 562 -4.76 -37.57 2.17
CA ASN A 562 -5.20 -37.64 0.77
C ASN A 562 -5.48 -36.27 0.12
N ASP A 563 -4.69 -35.25 0.46
CA ASP A 563 -4.76 -33.88 -0.08
C ASP A 563 -4.53 -33.80 -1.60
N ASN A 564 -4.01 -34.88 -2.19
CA ASN A 564 -3.81 -35.07 -3.62
C ASN A 564 -5.08 -35.53 -4.37
N MET A 565 -6.15 -35.90 -3.65
CA MET A 565 -7.44 -36.23 -4.25
C MET A 565 -8.28 -34.96 -4.36
N TYR A 566 -8.71 -34.60 -5.58
CA TYR A 566 -9.43 -33.35 -5.83
C TYR A 566 -10.58 -33.05 -4.85
N PRO A 567 -11.50 -33.98 -4.51
CA PRO A 567 -12.56 -33.71 -3.54
C PRO A 567 -12.04 -33.35 -2.15
N ASN A 568 -10.86 -33.83 -1.77
CA ASN A 568 -10.31 -33.62 -0.44
C ASN A 568 -9.55 -32.30 -0.31
N GLN A 569 -9.30 -31.60 -1.42
CA GLN A 569 -8.66 -30.29 -1.37
C GLN A 569 -9.54 -29.29 -0.63
N ASN A 570 -8.92 -28.44 0.19
CA ASN A 570 -9.59 -27.37 0.92
C ASN A 570 -10.09 -26.25 -0.01
N ILE A 571 -11.19 -26.54 -0.71
CA ILE A 571 -11.88 -25.64 -1.65
C ILE A 571 -13.35 -25.63 -1.24
N ARG A 572 -13.94 -24.44 -1.11
CA ARG A 572 -15.33 -24.26 -0.64
C ARG A 572 -16.37 -25.16 -1.33
N ARG A 573 -16.23 -25.37 -2.65
CA ARG A 573 -17.14 -26.24 -3.41
C ARG A 573 -17.06 -27.71 -3.01
N ASN A 574 -15.90 -28.17 -2.55
CA ASN A 574 -15.70 -29.55 -2.14
C ASN A 574 -16.35 -29.86 -0.80
N HIS A 575 -16.45 -28.87 0.09
CA HIS A 575 -17.03 -29.07 1.41
C HIS A 575 -18.50 -29.52 1.32
N ASP A 576 -19.31 -28.81 0.54
CA ASP A 576 -20.72 -29.16 0.31
C ASP A 576 -20.87 -30.51 -0.42
N LEU A 577 -19.96 -30.78 -1.36
CA LEU A 577 -19.94 -32.05 -2.09
C LEU A 577 -19.75 -33.23 -1.12
N ILE A 578 -18.74 -33.17 -0.27
CA ILE A 578 -18.43 -34.26 0.66
C ILE A 578 -19.51 -34.40 1.72
N GLY A 579 -19.99 -33.28 2.28
CA GLY A 579 -21.11 -33.28 3.20
C GLY A 579 -22.34 -33.96 2.60
N GLY A 580 -22.72 -33.63 1.36
CA GLY A 580 -23.84 -34.25 0.66
C GLY A 580 -23.63 -35.74 0.35
N GLU A 581 -22.44 -36.11 -0.11
CA GLU A 581 -22.08 -37.49 -0.46
C GLU A 581 -22.08 -38.42 0.75
N VAL A 582 -21.54 -37.97 1.89
CA VAL A 582 -21.55 -38.75 3.12
C VAL A 582 -22.94 -38.77 3.75
N ARG A 583 -23.61 -37.62 3.85
CA ARG A 583 -24.90 -37.51 4.53
C ARG A 583 -26.00 -38.29 3.79
N ASN A 584 -26.12 -38.05 2.49
CA ASN A 584 -27.27 -38.49 1.71
C ASN A 584 -27.03 -39.79 0.94
N HIS A 585 -25.78 -40.10 0.60
CA HIS A 585 -25.45 -41.18 -0.33
C HIS A 585 -24.66 -42.34 0.28
N LEU A 586 -24.14 -42.19 1.50
CA LEU A 586 -23.43 -43.24 2.22
C LEU A 586 -24.27 -43.80 3.37
N VAL A 587 -24.46 -45.12 3.34
CA VAL A 587 -25.18 -45.88 4.35
C VAL A 587 -24.23 -46.90 4.98
N TYR A 588 -24.20 -46.94 6.31
CA TYR A 588 -23.52 -47.97 7.08
C TYR A 588 -24.49 -49.14 7.32
N ASN A 589 -24.08 -50.35 6.95
CA ASN A 589 -24.91 -51.56 7.01
C ASN A 589 -24.57 -52.47 8.21
N GLY A 590 -23.68 -52.03 9.10
CA GLY A 590 -23.20 -52.81 10.24
C GLY A 590 -21.89 -53.56 9.99
N ILE A 591 -21.47 -54.31 11.00
CA ILE A 591 -20.29 -55.19 10.94
C ILE A 591 -20.72 -56.52 10.30
N LYS A 592 -19.95 -56.99 9.32
CA LYS A 592 -20.14 -58.28 8.66
C LYS A 592 -18.87 -59.11 8.73
N THR A 593 -18.98 -60.40 8.42
CA THR A 593 -17.85 -61.33 8.33
C THR A 593 -17.78 -61.91 6.92
N ASP A 594 -16.59 -61.97 6.33
CA ASP A 594 -16.39 -62.60 5.02
C ASP A 594 -16.18 -64.11 5.12
N GLU A 595 -16.02 -64.77 3.96
CA GLU A 595 -15.80 -66.22 3.86
C GLU A 595 -14.51 -66.72 4.52
N ASN A 596 -13.54 -65.83 4.76
CA ASN A 596 -12.28 -66.12 5.43
C ASN A 596 -12.33 -65.85 6.94
N GLY A 597 -13.48 -65.42 7.46
CA GLY A 597 -13.67 -65.09 8.88
C GLY A 597 -13.23 -63.67 9.25
N ILE A 598 -12.90 -62.80 8.29
CA ILE A 598 -12.49 -61.42 8.54
C ILE A 598 -13.74 -60.58 8.80
N GLN A 599 -13.78 -59.90 9.95
CA GLN A 599 -14.81 -58.92 10.26
C GLN A 599 -14.50 -57.58 9.57
N TYR A 600 -15.51 -56.95 8.98
CA TYR A 600 -15.36 -55.69 8.27
C TYR A 600 -16.58 -54.78 8.43
N TYR A 601 -16.36 -53.47 8.34
CA TYR A 601 -17.42 -52.47 8.29
C TYR A 601 -18.02 -52.42 6.88
N ASP A 602 -19.30 -52.73 6.74
CA ASP A 602 -19.98 -52.76 5.45
C ASP A 602 -20.72 -51.44 5.17
N PHE A 603 -20.48 -50.88 3.99
CA PHE A 603 -21.13 -49.65 3.54
C PHE A 603 -21.79 -49.86 2.18
N THR A 604 -22.86 -49.12 1.93
CA THR A 604 -23.46 -48.94 0.61
C THR A 604 -23.36 -47.48 0.22
N TYR A 605 -22.85 -47.22 -0.98
CA TYR A 605 -22.81 -45.89 -1.58
C TYR A 605 -23.66 -45.87 -2.85
N ASP A 606 -24.58 -44.91 -2.95
CA ASP A 606 -25.50 -44.76 -4.09
C ASP A 606 -25.32 -43.45 -4.88
N GLY A 607 -24.32 -42.66 -4.50
CA GLY A 607 -24.02 -41.38 -5.14
C GLY A 607 -23.47 -41.53 -6.55
N THR A 608 -23.29 -40.40 -7.22
CA THR A 608 -22.96 -40.37 -8.66
C THR A 608 -21.51 -39.99 -8.96
N TYR A 609 -20.68 -39.80 -7.93
CA TYR A 609 -19.31 -39.36 -8.12
C TYR A 609 -18.46 -40.42 -8.83
N SER A 610 -17.90 -40.06 -9.98
CA SER A 610 -17.32 -41.03 -10.92
C SER A 610 -15.89 -41.44 -10.58
N ALA A 611 -15.08 -40.53 -10.01
CA ALA A 611 -13.69 -40.80 -9.71
C ALA A 611 -13.54 -41.64 -8.43
N LYS A 612 -12.81 -42.74 -8.56
CA LYS A 612 -12.63 -43.73 -7.50
C LYS A 612 -11.15 -43.89 -7.15
N TYR A 613 -10.87 -44.22 -5.89
CA TYR A 613 -9.59 -44.70 -5.39
C TYR A 613 -9.82 -46.08 -4.80
N LYS A 614 -9.08 -47.09 -5.27
CA LYS A 614 -9.28 -48.51 -4.86
C LYS A 614 -10.75 -48.98 -4.93
N LYS A 615 -11.47 -48.57 -5.98
CA LYS A 615 -12.92 -48.81 -6.22
C LYS A 615 -13.89 -48.04 -5.30
N VAL A 616 -13.40 -47.29 -4.33
CA VAL A 616 -14.20 -46.42 -3.45
C VAL A 616 -14.29 -45.00 -4.05
N PRO A 617 -15.46 -44.34 -4.09
CA PRO A 617 -15.58 -42.95 -4.54
C PRO A 617 -14.67 -42.01 -3.73
N LYS A 618 -13.89 -41.17 -4.40
CA LYS A 618 -12.93 -40.27 -3.74
C LYS A 618 -13.58 -39.31 -2.74
N THR A 619 -14.85 -38.98 -2.92
CA THR A 619 -15.65 -38.09 -2.05
C THR A 619 -15.92 -38.63 -0.66
N ILE A 620 -15.82 -39.95 -0.44
CA ILE A 620 -16.10 -40.56 0.87
C ILE A 620 -14.87 -41.20 1.51
N VAL A 621 -13.73 -41.24 0.82
CA VAL A 621 -12.50 -41.91 1.29
C VAL A 621 -12.04 -41.35 2.63
N ASN A 622 -11.89 -40.03 2.73
CA ASN A 622 -11.41 -39.41 3.97
C ASN A 622 -12.43 -39.49 5.11
N TYR A 623 -13.73 -39.58 4.79
CA TYR A 623 -14.74 -39.88 5.80
C TYR A 623 -14.53 -41.26 6.42
N LEU A 624 -14.30 -42.28 5.60
CA LEU A 624 -14.06 -43.64 6.08
C LEU A 624 -12.79 -43.71 6.93
N VAL A 625 -11.71 -43.07 6.47
CA VAL A 625 -10.43 -42.96 7.20
C VAL A 625 -10.61 -42.22 8.53
N PHE A 626 -11.35 -41.10 8.52
CA PHE A 626 -11.63 -40.35 9.72
C PHE A 626 -12.43 -41.16 10.73
N GLU A 627 -13.62 -41.62 10.35
CA GLU A 627 -14.59 -42.28 11.23
C GLU A 627 -14.00 -43.56 11.85
N LEU A 628 -13.30 -44.37 11.04
CA LEU A 628 -12.84 -45.69 11.46
C LEU A 628 -11.44 -45.68 12.11
N ALA A 629 -10.68 -44.60 12.01
CA ALA A 629 -9.36 -44.46 12.64
C ALA A 629 -9.19 -43.17 13.45
N PHE A 630 -9.16 -42.02 12.80
CA PHE A 630 -8.76 -40.76 13.46
C PHE A 630 -9.75 -40.30 14.54
N PHE A 631 -11.06 -40.41 14.29
CA PHE A 631 -12.09 -40.08 15.28
C PHE A 631 -11.96 -40.93 16.55
N ARG A 632 -11.71 -42.24 16.38
CA ARG A 632 -11.46 -43.17 17.50
C ARG A 632 -10.17 -42.87 18.24
N ALA A 633 -9.18 -42.31 17.55
CA ALA A 633 -7.92 -41.87 18.12
C ALA A 633 -7.97 -40.47 18.76
N GLY A 634 -9.16 -39.88 18.87
CA GLY A 634 -9.36 -38.59 19.53
C GLY A 634 -9.13 -37.36 18.65
N PHE A 635 -8.89 -37.54 17.35
CA PHE A 635 -8.90 -36.43 16.41
C PHE A 635 -10.32 -36.01 16.13
N GLU A 636 -10.48 -34.74 15.78
CA GLU A 636 -11.72 -34.23 15.22
C GLU A 636 -11.50 -33.68 13.82
N TRP A 637 -12.58 -33.58 13.06
CA TRP A 637 -12.55 -33.19 11.66
C TRP A 637 -12.34 -31.68 11.57
N GLY A 638 -11.30 -31.22 10.89
CA GLY A 638 -11.01 -29.80 10.76
C GLY A 638 -12.10 -29.01 10.04
N PHE A 639 -12.48 -27.85 10.60
CA PHE A 639 -13.39 -26.89 9.99
C PHE A 639 -12.65 -25.57 9.75
N TYR A 640 -12.12 -25.36 8.54
CA TYR A 640 -11.41 -24.11 8.21
C TYR A 640 -12.31 -22.86 8.15
N TYR A 641 -13.63 -23.02 8.32
CA TYR A 641 -14.63 -21.94 8.36
C TYR A 641 -15.80 -22.34 9.26
N GLU A 642 -16.49 -21.36 9.88
CA GLU A 642 -17.65 -21.51 10.77
C GLU A 642 -18.82 -22.36 10.21
N THR A 643 -18.75 -22.89 8.98
CA THR A 643 -19.87 -23.60 8.32
C THR A 643 -19.53 -24.90 7.57
N THR A 644 -18.27 -25.30 7.37
CA THR A 644 -17.96 -26.37 6.40
C THR A 644 -16.75 -27.26 6.73
N CYS A 645 -16.92 -28.59 6.60
CA CYS A 645 -15.89 -29.61 6.85
C CYS A 645 -14.74 -29.52 5.83
N ASP A 646 -13.50 -29.34 6.29
CA ASP A 646 -12.32 -29.46 5.44
C ASP A 646 -11.94 -30.94 5.32
N ALA A 647 -12.12 -31.50 4.13
CA ALA A 647 -12.09 -32.94 3.92
C ALA A 647 -10.73 -33.62 4.13
N MET A 648 -9.62 -32.88 4.18
CA MET A 648 -8.28 -33.43 4.37
C MET A 648 -7.71 -33.30 5.79
N HIS A 649 -8.17 -32.34 6.60
CA HIS A 649 -7.56 -32.01 7.88
C HIS A 649 -8.20 -32.73 9.07
N PHE A 650 -7.40 -33.45 9.85
CA PHE A 650 -7.80 -34.00 11.16
C PHE A 650 -6.92 -33.40 12.26
N MET A 651 -7.53 -32.94 13.37
CA MET A 651 -6.84 -32.07 14.34
C MET A 651 -7.16 -32.45 15.79
N LEU A 652 -6.21 -32.21 16.70
CA LEU A 652 -6.34 -32.46 18.14
C LEU A 652 -6.53 -31.19 18.99
N THR A 653 -6.15 -30.02 18.47
CA THR A 653 -5.97 -28.78 19.27
C THR A 653 -6.82 -27.61 18.84
N GLU A 654 -7.88 -27.87 18.10
CA GLU A 654 -8.80 -26.88 17.56
C GLU A 654 -9.94 -27.67 16.98
N ASN A 655 -11.16 -27.61 17.53
CA ASN A 655 -12.36 -28.14 16.87
C ASN A 655 -13.66 -27.95 17.70
N ASP A 656 -14.78 -28.16 17.02
CA ASP A 656 -16.13 -28.34 17.60
C ASP A 656 -16.65 -29.76 17.30
N LYS A 657 -16.35 -30.71 18.18
CA LYS A 657 -16.79 -32.12 18.13
C LYS A 657 -18.28 -32.30 17.84
N ASN A 658 -19.10 -31.35 18.29
CA ASN A 658 -20.54 -31.41 18.11
C ASN A 658 -20.92 -31.37 16.64
N ARG A 659 -20.10 -30.79 15.76
CA ARG A 659 -20.40 -30.73 14.32
C ARG A 659 -20.36 -32.09 13.65
N HIS A 660 -19.48 -33.00 14.07
CA HIS A 660 -19.50 -34.38 13.58
C HIS A 660 -20.67 -35.18 14.15
N MET A 661 -21.01 -34.94 15.43
CA MET A 661 -21.90 -35.80 16.22
C MET A 661 -23.37 -35.35 16.36
N HIS A 662 -23.65 -34.06 16.50
CA HIS A 662 -24.87 -33.54 17.12
C HIS A 662 -25.56 -32.36 16.40
N THR A 663 -25.09 -31.99 15.21
CA THR A 663 -25.67 -30.89 14.42
C THR A 663 -26.53 -31.40 13.25
N ASP A 664 -27.31 -30.50 12.64
CA ASP A 664 -28.00 -30.73 11.36
C ASP A 664 -27.05 -31.06 10.20
N ILE A 665 -25.75 -30.81 10.39
CA ILE A 665 -24.68 -31.13 9.45
C ILE A 665 -23.87 -32.39 9.81
N GLY A 666 -24.17 -33.07 10.93
CA GLY A 666 -23.48 -34.26 11.44
C GLY A 666 -23.25 -35.34 10.39
N LEU A 667 -22.01 -35.86 10.34
CA LEU A 667 -21.59 -36.85 9.36
C LEU A 667 -21.51 -38.27 9.93
N ARG A 668 -21.53 -38.44 11.25
CA ARG A 668 -21.33 -39.72 11.92
C ARG A 668 -22.34 -40.80 11.49
N LYS A 669 -21.83 -41.96 11.09
CA LYS A 669 -22.63 -43.15 10.71
C LYS A 669 -22.35 -44.37 11.58
N VAL A 670 -21.19 -44.44 12.24
CA VAL A 670 -20.73 -45.62 12.97
C VAL A 670 -20.79 -45.36 14.49
N TYR A 671 -21.46 -46.26 15.19
CA TYR A 671 -21.68 -46.17 16.64
C TYR A 671 -21.20 -47.42 17.40
N GLU A 672 -20.72 -48.43 16.66
CA GLU A 672 -20.21 -49.69 17.19
C GLU A 672 -18.93 -50.04 16.44
N TYR A 673 -17.88 -50.46 17.17
CA TYR A 673 -16.58 -50.80 16.60
C TYR A 673 -16.18 -52.26 16.91
N ILE A 674 -15.49 -52.92 15.98
CA ILE A 674 -15.09 -54.35 16.04
C ILE A 674 -14.17 -54.61 17.25
N GLU A 675 -13.22 -53.71 17.50
CA GLU A 675 -12.24 -53.83 18.58
C GLU A 675 -12.53 -52.80 19.68
N PRO A 676 -12.33 -53.14 20.97
CA PRO A 676 -12.36 -52.15 22.03
C PRO A 676 -11.28 -51.09 21.82
N ASP A 677 -11.43 -49.92 22.44
CA ASP A 677 -10.46 -48.83 22.31
C ASP A 677 -9.05 -49.32 22.66
N TRP A 678 -8.13 -49.19 21.71
CA TRP A 678 -6.72 -49.49 21.90
C TRP A 678 -6.03 -48.29 22.51
N VAL A 679 -5.12 -48.54 23.44
CA VAL A 679 -4.32 -47.49 24.08
C VAL A 679 -2.86 -47.74 23.76
N TYR A 680 -2.21 -46.72 23.21
CA TYR A 680 -0.77 -46.74 23.02
C TYR A 680 -0.05 -46.89 24.36
N VAL A 681 0.78 -47.92 24.47
CA VAL A 681 1.71 -48.09 25.58
C VAL A 681 3.10 -47.72 25.06
N PRO A 682 3.71 -46.62 25.56
CA PRO A 682 5.05 -46.23 25.15
C PRO A 682 6.01 -47.40 25.34
N THR A 683 6.71 -47.78 24.28
CA THR A 683 7.81 -48.73 24.43
C THR A 683 8.91 -48.00 25.18
N PRO A 684 9.38 -48.48 26.35
CA PRO A 684 10.45 -47.81 27.06
C PRO A 684 11.65 -47.69 26.13
N SER A 685 12.06 -46.45 25.83
CA SER A 685 13.30 -46.22 25.10
C SER A 685 14.42 -46.96 25.83
N PRO A 686 15.32 -47.68 25.13
CA PRO A 686 16.52 -48.19 25.77
C PRO A 686 17.20 -47.01 26.45
N SER A 687 17.46 -47.14 27.76
CA SER A 687 18.20 -46.13 28.51
C SER A 687 19.42 -45.71 27.70
N PRO A 688 19.72 -44.40 27.61
CA PRO A 688 20.93 -43.96 26.93
C PRO A 688 22.09 -44.73 27.54
N ALA A 689 22.75 -45.55 26.73
CA ALA A 689 23.99 -46.18 27.15
C ALA A 689 24.92 -45.05 27.64
N PRO A 690 25.58 -45.20 28.79
CA PRO A 690 26.44 -44.16 29.32
C PRO A 690 27.41 -43.72 28.22
N GLU A 691 27.44 -42.40 27.98
CA GLU A 691 28.30 -41.76 26.99
C GLU A 691 29.68 -42.41 27.02
N ARG A 692 30.02 -43.14 25.94
CA ARG A 692 31.42 -43.39 25.66
C ARG A 692 32.02 -42.04 25.38
N THR A 693 32.87 -41.61 26.31
CA THR A 693 33.72 -40.43 26.23
C THR A 693 34.19 -40.23 24.77
N PRO A 694 34.02 -39.05 24.16
CA PRO A 694 34.49 -38.81 22.81
C PRO A 694 35.99 -39.08 22.78
N LYS A 695 36.44 -40.04 21.96
CA LYS A 695 37.85 -40.10 21.57
C LYS A 695 38.12 -38.80 20.80
N LEU A 696 38.88 -37.89 21.42
CA LEU A 696 39.59 -36.82 20.74
C LEU A 696 40.32 -37.45 19.55
N SER A 697 39.84 -37.18 18.33
CA SER A 697 40.57 -37.55 17.12
C SER A 697 41.87 -36.76 17.13
N ALA A 698 42.98 -37.48 17.05
CA ALA A 698 44.31 -36.93 16.93
C ALA A 698 44.39 -35.85 15.83
N THR A 699 45.17 -34.83 16.14
CA THR A 699 45.64 -33.75 15.27
C THR A 699 45.92 -34.24 13.83
N PRO A 700 45.49 -33.50 12.79
CA PRO A 700 45.84 -33.85 11.41
C PRO A 700 47.35 -33.70 11.21
N SER A 701 47.98 -34.78 10.76
CA SER A 701 49.38 -34.81 10.35
C SER A 701 49.58 -34.00 9.05
N PRO A 702 50.74 -33.34 8.83
CA PRO A 702 50.97 -32.50 7.66
C PRO A 702 50.89 -33.29 6.34
N ALA A 703 50.31 -32.67 5.32
CA ALA A 703 50.17 -33.23 3.98
C ALA A 703 51.53 -33.64 3.40
N ALA A 704 51.59 -34.88 2.89
CA ALA A 704 52.76 -35.41 2.19
C ALA A 704 52.97 -34.67 0.85
N THR A 705 54.20 -34.24 0.61
CA THR A 705 54.71 -33.69 -0.64
C THR A 705 54.44 -34.65 -1.82
N PRO A 706 53.95 -34.15 -2.98
CA PRO A 706 53.72 -35.00 -4.14
C PRO A 706 55.06 -35.49 -4.74
N ALA A 707 55.11 -36.79 -5.06
CA ALA A 707 56.24 -37.44 -5.71
C ALA A 707 56.43 -36.93 -7.16
N PRO A 708 57.67 -36.89 -7.67
CA PRO A 708 57.96 -36.35 -9.00
C PRO A 708 57.44 -37.28 -10.11
N THR A 709 56.92 -36.66 -11.17
CA THR A 709 56.43 -37.30 -12.39
C THR A 709 57.56 -38.02 -13.14
N PRO A 710 57.36 -39.28 -13.61
CA PRO A 710 58.38 -39.97 -14.39
C PRO A 710 58.46 -39.41 -15.81
N THR A 711 59.69 -39.10 -16.24
CA THR A 711 60.06 -38.73 -17.61
C THR A 711 59.81 -39.89 -18.58
N PRO A 712 59.27 -39.66 -19.80
CA PRO A 712 59.10 -40.72 -20.78
C PRO A 712 60.44 -41.13 -21.40
N THR A 713 60.72 -42.44 -21.40
CA THR A 713 61.84 -43.04 -22.13
C THR A 713 61.48 -43.12 -23.63
N PRO A 714 62.37 -42.70 -24.55
CA PRO A 714 62.10 -42.79 -25.99
C PRO A 714 62.25 -44.22 -26.50
N THR A 715 61.47 -44.51 -27.53
CA THR A 715 61.37 -45.75 -28.28
C THR A 715 62.70 -46.28 -28.82
N LYS A 716 62.90 -47.60 -28.68
CA LYS A 716 63.24 -48.48 -29.80
C LYS A 716 62.67 -49.87 -29.57
#